data_AF-A0A1W0X441-F1
#
_entry.id   AF-A0A1W0X441-F1
#
_cell.length_a   1.000
_cell.length_b   1.000
_cell.length_c   1.000
_cell.angle_alpha   90.00
_cell.angle_beta   90.00
_cell.angle_gamma   90.00
#
_symmetry.space_group_name_H-M   'P 1'
#
loop_
_entity.id
_entity.type
_entity.pdbx_description
1 polymer ?
#
loop_
_entity_poly.entity_id
_entity_poly.type
_entity_poly.pdbx_seq_one_letter_code
_entity_poly.pdbx_strand_id
1 'polypeptide(L)'
;MSESDWDSVTILRKKTPKASELRTTQAVNNAFRTGQDVETTKKFAAGSNRQHTTAKNTAKLDQETEDLHHDTVGIEVGHLIAQGRTAKGWTQKDLATKANEKQQIINEYEAGKAIPNPQILTKLERLLEIKLRGKDKGQPLEPRVHKKSTSAANCPIREPVGTRRRNAFWDVPLIDPFSAEGTAKNKMAQDLQVISEGLERAPFNRKTSILDLDALNGQPALQFLNDVFASLDTAHAGSISDEEPQETAVRMFMFLRLIRYPSPEDADELSTWRQDVVEGKRRVLIPVLLYIVRNIQMVQQRVYLAKYMIKIDVPPELRADSEINQICEEQDRLVAEFAVVHKNATQLKADADIVNEYRQEIKDLRLQKNQTEARVADLLTRVRSMPGRSAEKEERMALAHKLREERENCTKLMVKRTELLQLAPPQTERIARLKEYTTKMTNDWLKMTPEKLLKKLEDRLTIQRRAVKEVLPKTIAEERAAVAELQNLVNLPEFTDKSLNELRIKAQMLQTEVFNMSDKLRTAVEGPEQTQLAVYRNQLDAAAAKKRDFTSRNDTTYQQIRELEKQLRLSKGNEFGDVESLSAKLMQSSEDFTKKQQTIKQLEVERSNMIRSNAVLAEEAGRIGKVLTEWRSERRQPGIWTKTTTKRQQVTDLLAELQPLRQRHQVQLDVLARERAKLGSSASGSGDLEQQVDKFRAEVLDMEDKMVASQVQLQYLEVLEKRAQDAQGDDKFLKSVQSEVKRETARLEQLRAAATQAKADQAKTSQQATAWRDLNLLFDMKAEHLQQDLELAESKSGRFGSADGVRDRIVMS
;
A
#
# COMPACT_ATOMS: atom_id res chain seq x y z
N MET A 1 53.33 48.32 35.90
CA MET A 1 53.83 48.02 34.54
C MET A 1 54.80 46.87 34.64
N SER A 2 54.43 45.73 34.04
CA SER A 2 55.32 44.74 33.40
C SER A 2 54.44 43.53 33.04
N GLU A 3 53.99 43.48 31.78
CA GLU A 3 53.24 42.37 31.19
C GLU A 3 54.18 41.18 30.94
N SER A 4 53.71 39.97 31.23
CA SER A 4 54.44 38.71 31.08
C SER A 4 53.89 37.86 29.92
N ASP A 5 54.84 37.27 29.20
CA ASP A 5 54.84 36.11 28.31
C ASP A 5 53.59 35.22 28.23
N TRP A 6 53.11 34.96 27.00
CA TRP A 6 52.06 33.95 26.70
C TRP A 6 52.29 33.08 25.45
N ASP A 7 53.54 32.85 25.02
CA ASP A 7 53.83 31.81 24.03
C ASP A 7 54.37 30.52 24.68
N SER A 8 53.49 29.53 24.88
CA SER A 8 53.79 28.08 24.74
C SER A 8 52.59 27.18 25.10
N VAL A 9 51.45 27.33 24.44
CA VAL A 9 50.35 26.35 24.59
C VAL A 9 50.54 25.21 23.60
N THR A 10 50.99 24.07 24.13
CA THR A 10 51.10 22.79 23.43
C THR A 10 49.71 22.32 22.99
N ILE A 11 49.47 22.22 21.68
CA ILE A 11 48.20 21.76 21.10
C ILE A 11 48.11 20.23 21.17
N LEU A 12 47.38 19.70 22.17
CA LEU A 12 47.00 18.29 22.26
C LEU A 12 45.82 18.00 21.32
N ARG A 13 46.08 17.45 20.12
CA ARG A 13 45.00 16.92 19.24
C ARG A 13 44.42 15.63 19.84
N LYS A 14 43.17 15.67 20.30
CA LYS A 14 42.39 14.47 20.64
C LYS A 14 42.09 13.67 19.37
N LYS A 15 42.40 12.37 19.37
CA LYS A 15 42.08 11.44 18.28
C LYS A 15 40.57 11.41 18.04
N THR A 16 40.17 11.32 16.77
CA THR A 16 38.77 11.17 16.37
C THR A 16 38.20 9.86 16.94
N PRO A 17 37.00 9.91 17.56
CA PRO A 17 36.39 8.73 18.18
C PRO A 17 36.00 7.69 17.11
N LYS A 18 36.09 6.41 17.45
CA LYS A 18 35.79 5.32 16.51
C LYS A 18 34.29 5.25 16.24
N ALA A 19 33.90 4.86 15.02
CA ALA A 19 32.49 4.76 14.60
C ALA A 19 31.62 3.86 15.50
N SER A 20 32.19 2.88 16.19
CA SER A 20 31.49 2.06 17.17
C SER A 20 31.11 2.82 18.44
N GLU A 21 31.96 3.75 18.89
CA GLU A 21 31.74 4.57 20.09
C GLU A 21 30.63 5.61 19.83
N LEU A 22 30.63 6.21 18.64
CA LEU A 22 29.60 7.16 18.18
C LEU A 22 28.19 6.54 18.09
N ARG A 23 28.08 5.21 17.97
CA ARG A 23 26.80 4.48 17.93
C ARG A 23 26.25 4.09 19.30
N THR A 24 26.98 4.35 20.38
CA THR A 24 26.55 4.01 21.75
C THR A 24 25.38 4.90 22.17
N THR A 25 24.42 4.36 22.93
CA THR A 25 23.23 5.11 23.39
C THR A 25 23.59 6.38 24.16
N GLN A 26 24.66 6.38 24.94
CA GLN A 26 25.18 7.58 25.60
C GLN A 26 25.72 8.63 24.63
N ALA A 27 26.45 8.22 23.59
CA ALA A 27 27.00 9.13 22.58
C ALA A 27 25.88 9.73 21.72
N VAL A 28 24.89 8.93 21.34
CA VAL A 28 23.69 9.37 20.62
C VAL A 28 22.86 10.34 21.46
N ASN A 29 22.67 10.06 22.76
CA ASN A 29 21.97 10.97 23.67
C ASN A 29 22.73 12.27 23.93
N ASN A 30 24.06 12.23 23.99
CA ASN A 30 24.88 13.44 24.06
C ASN A 30 24.80 14.24 22.76
N ALA A 31 24.86 13.59 21.59
CA ALA A 31 24.67 14.24 20.29
C ALA A 31 23.29 14.90 20.17
N PHE A 32 22.23 14.25 20.68
CA PHE A 32 20.89 14.85 20.79
C PHE A 32 20.86 16.07 21.71
N ARG A 33 21.67 16.10 22.78
CA ARG A 33 21.75 17.23 23.72
C ARG A 33 22.58 18.39 23.19
N THR A 34 23.65 18.11 22.45
CA THR A 34 24.56 19.12 21.90
C THR A 34 24.18 19.58 20.48
N GLY A 35 23.11 19.01 19.91
CA GLY A 35 22.61 19.37 18.57
C GLY A 35 23.52 18.93 17.42
N GLN A 36 24.34 17.89 17.62
CA GLN A 36 25.15 17.32 16.54
C GLN A 36 24.27 16.44 15.63
N ASP A 37 24.56 16.44 14.33
CA ASP A 37 23.77 15.68 13.34
C ASP A 37 23.79 14.17 13.63
N VAL A 38 22.59 13.58 13.76
CA VAL A 38 22.39 12.14 13.98
C VAL A 38 21.72 11.54 12.74
N GLU A 39 22.49 10.73 12.00
CA GLU A 39 21.98 10.01 10.83
C GLU A 39 21.15 8.79 11.25
N THR A 40 19.95 8.63 10.68
CA THR A 40 19.08 7.48 10.93
C THR A 40 18.87 6.67 9.65
N THR A 41 19.55 5.52 9.58
CA THR A 41 19.46 4.60 8.43
C THR A 41 18.53 3.42 8.73
N LYS A 42 17.57 3.12 7.84
CA LYS A 42 16.75 1.91 7.95
C LYS A 42 17.63 0.68 7.74
N LYS A 43 17.71 -0.21 8.75
CA LYS A 43 18.43 -1.47 8.62
C LYS A 43 17.61 -2.44 7.78
N PHE A 44 18.14 -2.85 6.62
CA PHE A 44 17.58 -3.95 5.85
C PHE A 44 17.85 -5.29 6.56
N ALA A 45 16.88 -6.21 6.52
CA ALA A 45 16.84 -7.53 7.20
C ALA A 45 16.47 -7.57 8.71
N ALA A 46 15.99 -6.46 9.30
CA ALA A 46 15.40 -6.50 10.64
C ALA A 46 14.05 -7.26 10.62
N GLY A 47 14.08 -8.55 10.99
CA GLY A 47 12.91 -9.44 11.00
C GLY A 47 13.09 -10.77 10.24
N SER A 48 14.21 -10.97 9.54
CA SER A 48 14.54 -12.28 8.97
C SER A 48 15.15 -13.19 10.04
N ASN A 49 14.67 -14.43 10.14
CA ASN A 49 15.17 -15.46 11.05
C ASN A 49 16.56 -16.03 10.61
N ARG A 50 17.39 -15.22 9.95
CA ARG A 50 18.75 -15.60 9.54
C ARG A 50 19.70 -15.41 10.72
N GLN A 51 20.12 -16.53 11.29
CA GLN A 51 20.97 -16.60 12.49
C GLN A 51 22.42 -16.12 12.26
N HIS A 52 22.89 -16.09 11.02
CA HIS A 52 24.23 -15.60 10.68
C HIS A 52 24.14 -14.50 9.62
N THR A 53 24.56 -13.29 9.98
CA THR A 53 24.85 -12.23 9.03
C THR A 53 26.33 -12.29 8.68
N THR A 54 26.65 -12.41 7.39
CA THR A 54 28.03 -12.43 6.90
C THR A 54 28.72 -11.13 7.35
N ALA A 55 29.82 -11.26 8.12
CA ALA A 55 30.52 -10.10 8.67
C ALA A 55 31.34 -9.32 7.63
N LYS A 56 31.46 -9.85 6.40
CA LYS A 56 32.22 -9.26 5.29
C LYS A 56 31.26 -8.67 4.24
N ASN A 57 31.73 -7.61 3.58
CA ASN A 57 30.98 -6.91 2.55
C ASN A 57 30.89 -7.78 1.28
N THR A 58 29.72 -8.35 1.02
CA THR A 58 29.49 -9.30 -0.10
C THR A 58 29.78 -8.67 -1.46
N ALA A 59 29.62 -7.36 -1.61
CA ALA A 59 29.95 -6.64 -2.84
C ALA A 59 31.47 -6.54 -3.10
N LYS A 60 32.30 -6.62 -2.05
CA LYS A 60 33.77 -6.61 -2.18
C LYS A 60 34.30 -8.02 -2.48
N LEU A 61 33.62 -9.05 -1.97
CA LEU A 61 33.91 -10.46 -2.28
C LEU A 61 33.61 -10.82 -3.74
N ASP A 62 32.63 -10.18 -4.37
CA ASP A 62 32.28 -10.38 -5.78
C ASP A 62 33.29 -9.72 -6.75
N GLN A 63 34.17 -8.85 -6.24
CA GLN A 63 35.15 -8.09 -7.03
C GLN A 63 36.58 -8.67 -6.99
N GLU A 64 36.89 -9.54 -6.02
CA GLU A 64 38.23 -10.15 -5.86
C GLU A 64 38.24 -11.54 -6.50
N THR A 65 38.87 -11.70 -7.68
CA THR A 65 38.86 -12.93 -8.48
C THR A 65 40.10 -13.83 -8.36
N GLU A 66 41.08 -13.48 -7.53
CA GLU A 66 42.34 -14.26 -7.40
C GLU A 66 42.67 -14.54 -5.92
N ASP A 67 42.33 -15.77 -5.48
CA ASP A 67 42.61 -16.45 -4.19
C ASP A 67 42.19 -15.79 -2.87
N LEU A 68 40.99 -16.16 -2.38
CA LEU A 68 40.44 -15.77 -1.08
C LEU A 68 41.00 -16.61 0.08
N HIS A 69 42.05 -16.13 0.75
CA HIS A 69 42.47 -16.68 2.05
C HIS A 69 41.55 -16.18 3.19
N HIS A 70 41.17 -17.07 4.11
CA HIS A 70 40.39 -16.70 5.30
C HIS A 70 41.07 -17.20 6.58
N ASP A 71 41.23 -16.30 7.55
CA ASP A 71 41.76 -16.65 8.86
C ASP A 71 40.77 -17.58 9.59
N THR A 72 41.24 -18.75 10.01
CA THR A 72 40.47 -19.69 10.85
C THR A 72 40.66 -19.37 12.34
N VAL A 73 39.80 -19.95 13.18
CA VAL A 73 39.96 -19.87 14.63
C VAL A 73 41.26 -20.56 15.05
N GLY A 74 42.13 -19.85 15.78
CA GLY A 74 43.37 -20.43 16.30
C GLY A 74 43.10 -21.62 17.23
N ILE A 75 43.94 -22.65 17.13
CA ILE A 75 43.82 -23.94 17.85
C ILE A 75 43.68 -23.75 19.38
N GLU A 76 44.34 -22.74 19.94
CA GLU A 76 44.24 -22.35 21.37
C GLU A 76 42.80 -22.09 21.82
N VAL A 77 41.97 -21.46 20.98
CA VAL A 77 40.57 -21.17 21.30
C VAL A 77 39.74 -22.45 21.28
N GLY A 78 40.07 -23.39 20.38
CA GLY A 78 39.44 -24.71 20.33
C GLY A 78 39.69 -25.52 21.60
N HIS A 79 40.92 -25.51 22.11
CA HIS A 79 41.27 -26.14 23.39
C HIS A 79 40.53 -25.53 24.58
N LEU A 80 40.39 -24.20 24.63
CA LEU A 80 39.65 -23.53 25.70
C LEU A 80 38.15 -23.87 25.70
N ILE A 81 37.55 -24.02 24.51
CA ILE A 81 36.15 -24.44 24.37
C ILE A 81 35.98 -25.88 24.88
N ALA A 82 36.88 -26.79 24.48
CA ALA A 82 36.85 -28.18 24.92
C ALA A 82 37.07 -28.30 26.44
N GLN A 83 37.99 -27.52 27.00
CA GLN A 83 38.23 -27.47 28.45
C GLN A 83 37.02 -26.94 29.22
N GLY A 84 36.41 -25.84 28.77
CA GLY A 84 35.21 -25.28 29.38
C GLY A 84 34.02 -26.24 29.31
N ARG A 85 33.89 -26.98 28.21
CA ARG A 85 32.86 -28.00 28.03
C ARG A 85 33.03 -29.16 29.02
N THR A 86 34.24 -29.68 29.15
CA THR A 86 34.57 -30.76 30.10
C THR A 86 34.39 -30.31 31.54
N ALA A 87 34.78 -29.07 31.88
CA ALA A 87 34.61 -28.50 33.21
C ALA A 87 33.12 -28.37 33.62
N LYS A 88 32.23 -28.14 32.66
CA LYS A 88 30.76 -28.10 32.88
C LYS A 88 30.07 -29.45 32.67
N GLY A 89 30.80 -30.51 32.33
CA GLY A 89 30.27 -31.87 32.11
C GLY A 89 29.35 -32.01 30.90
N TRP A 90 29.48 -31.17 29.87
CA TRP A 90 28.59 -31.19 28.70
C TRP A 90 29.18 -31.99 27.54
N THR A 91 28.34 -32.69 26.78
CA THR A 91 28.77 -33.24 25.48
C THR A 91 28.77 -32.15 24.41
N GLN A 92 29.45 -32.36 23.28
CA GLN A 92 29.42 -31.41 22.16
C GLN A 92 27.98 -31.16 21.68
N LYS A 93 27.11 -32.19 21.75
CA LYS A 93 25.68 -32.09 21.42
C LYS A 93 24.93 -31.19 22.41
N ASP A 94 25.20 -31.32 23.70
CA ASP A 94 24.53 -30.50 24.72
C ASP A 94 24.94 -29.02 24.64
N LEU A 95 26.22 -28.76 24.38
CA LEU A 95 26.70 -27.40 24.13
C LEU A 95 26.06 -26.81 22.86
N ALA A 96 25.87 -27.62 21.81
CA ALA A 96 25.21 -27.23 20.57
C ALA A 96 23.74 -26.87 20.78
N THR A 97 23.00 -27.72 21.50
CA THR A 97 21.61 -27.45 21.86
C THR A 97 21.47 -26.22 22.73
N LYS A 98 22.36 -26.00 23.71
CA LYS A 98 22.34 -24.79 24.56
C LYS A 98 22.74 -23.52 23.81
N ALA A 99 23.65 -23.61 22.84
CA ALA A 99 24.04 -22.49 21.98
C ALA A 99 23.03 -22.21 20.85
N ASN A 100 22.06 -23.11 20.64
CA ASN A 100 21.18 -23.18 19.48
C ASN A 100 21.96 -23.19 18.16
N GLU A 101 23.04 -23.97 18.08
CA GLU A 101 23.86 -24.14 16.87
C GLU A 101 23.92 -25.63 16.48
N LYS A 102 24.30 -25.93 15.23
CA LYS A 102 24.51 -27.33 14.80
C LYS A 102 25.74 -27.92 15.49
N GLN A 103 25.68 -29.20 15.87
CA GLN A 103 26.81 -29.91 16.51
C GLN A 103 28.10 -29.88 15.66
N GLN A 104 27.96 -29.97 14.33
CA GLN A 104 29.08 -29.88 13.40
C GLN A 104 29.84 -28.56 13.53
N ILE A 105 29.15 -27.44 13.76
CA ILE A 105 29.77 -26.13 13.91
C ILE A 105 30.67 -26.13 15.15
N ILE A 106 30.19 -26.63 16.30
CA ILE A 106 31.01 -26.71 17.51
C ILE A 106 32.25 -27.58 17.31
N ASN A 107 32.11 -28.71 16.60
CA ASN A 107 33.24 -29.56 16.27
C ASN A 107 34.29 -28.83 15.42
N GLU A 108 33.87 -28.04 14.44
CA GLU A 108 34.77 -27.22 13.61
C GLU A 108 35.47 -26.10 14.40
N TYR A 109 34.81 -25.55 15.43
CA TYR A 109 35.39 -24.56 16.35
C TYR A 109 36.38 -25.20 17.34
N GLU A 110 36.08 -26.39 17.89
CA GLU A 110 37.01 -27.14 18.74
C GLU A 110 38.25 -27.61 17.96
N ALA A 111 38.09 -27.93 16.67
CA ALA A 111 39.18 -28.34 15.77
C ALA A 111 39.98 -27.18 15.14
N GLY A 112 39.59 -25.91 15.35
CA GLY A 112 40.27 -24.74 14.78
C GLY A 112 40.10 -24.56 13.26
N LYS A 113 39.14 -25.25 12.64
CA LYS A 113 38.85 -25.16 11.19
C LYS A 113 37.77 -24.11 10.87
N ALA A 114 37.00 -23.69 11.87
CA ALA A 114 35.91 -22.74 11.68
C ALA A 114 36.40 -21.32 11.36
N ILE A 115 35.59 -20.59 10.58
CA ILE A 115 35.76 -19.15 10.36
C ILE A 115 35.24 -18.40 11.59
N PRO A 116 36.03 -17.52 12.24
CA PRO A 116 35.60 -16.81 13.45
C PRO A 116 34.36 -15.94 13.23
N ASN A 117 33.23 -16.34 13.82
CA ASN A 117 32.02 -15.52 13.87
C ASN A 117 31.84 -14.92 15.29
N PRO A 118 31.83 -13.59 15.45
CA PRO A 118 31.75 -12.95 16.76
C PRO A 118 30.46 -13.27 17.53
N GLN A 119 29.36 -13.60 16.84
CA GLN A 119 28.09 -13.95 17.49
C GLN A 119 28.18 -15.32 18.18
N ILE A 120 28.73 -16.31 17.47
CA ILE A 120 28.90 -17.68 17.99
C ILE A 120 29.89 -17.67 19.16
N LEU A 121 31.04 -16.99 19.01
CA LEU A 121 32.03 -16.86 20.09
C LEU A 121 31.44 -16.16 21.33
N THR A 122 30.59 -15.14 21.17
CA THR A 122 29.91 -14.48 22.31
C THR A 122 28.96 -15.44 23.05
N LYS A 123 28.25 -16.31 22.32
CA LYS A 123 27.36 -17.31 22.92
C LYS A 123 28.18 -18.35 23.70
N LEU A 124 29.26 -18.85 23.11
CA LEU A 124 30.15 -19.83 23.75
C LEU A 124 30.85 -19.25 24.98
N GLU A 125 31.33 -18.00 24.94
CA GLU A 125 31.91 -17.31 26.11
C GLU A 125 30.93 -17.22 27.28
N ARG A 126 29.65 -16.92 27.01
CA ARG A 126 28.61 -16.82 28.05
C ARG A 126 28.23 -18.18 28.61
N LEU A 127 28.15 -19.20 27.76
CA LEU A 127 27.75 -20.54 28.16
C LEU A 127 28.86 -21.27 28.92
N LEU A 128 30.13 -21.03 28.54
CA LEU A 128 31.30 -21.64 29.17
C LEU A 128 31.90 -20.79 30.29
N GLU A 129 31.49 -19.51 30.41
CA GLU A 129 32.01 -18.54 31.40
C GLU A 129 33.53 -18.28 31.31
N ILE A 130 34.10 -18.49 30.12
CA ILE A 130 35.52 -18.26 29.82
C ILE A 130 35.60 -17.25 28.68
N LYS A 131 36.52 -16.29 28.76
CA LYS A 131 36.81 -15.36 27.66
C LYS A 131 37.56 -16.09 26.53
N LEU A 132 36.99 -16.09 25.32
CA LEU A 132 37.54 -16.74 24.13
C LEU A 132 38.11 -15.73 23.12
N ARG A 133 37.94 -14.43 23.36
CA ARG A 133 38.36 -13.33 22.48
C ARG A 133 39.17 -12.26 23.22
N GLY A 134 40.03 -11.55 22.48
CA GLY A 134 40.82 -10.43 22.99
C GLY A 134 42.22 -10.84 23.47
N LYS A 135 42.88 -9.95 24.21
CA LYS A 135 44.21 -10.19 24.79
C LYS A 135 44.16 -11.07 26.05
N ASP A 136 43.01 -11.12 26.73
CA ASP A 136 42.80 -11.86 27.99
C ASP A 136 42.08 -13.21 27.76
N LYS A 137 42.56 -14.03 26.84
CA LYS A 137 41.97 -15.36 26.55
C LYS A 137 42.20 -16.31 27.74
N GLY A 138 41.17 -17.09 28.10
CA GLY A 138 41.24 -18.09 29.17
C GLY A 138 40.87 -17.59 30.58
N GLN A 139 40.62 -16.29 30.77
CA GLN A 139 40.14 -15.78 32.06
C GLN A 139 38.63 -16.00 32.27
N PRO A 140 38.15 -16.17 33.52
CA PRO A 140 36.73 -16.23 33.84
C PRO A 140 35.98 -14.96 33.41
N LEU A 141 34.74 -15.13 32.93
CA LEU A 141 33.87 -14.02 32.50
C LEU A 141 33.11 -13.42 33.69
N GLU A 142 33.33 -12.14 34.00
CA GLU A 142 32.62 -11.46 35.10
C GLU A 142 31.09 -11.35 34.83
N PRO A 143 30.23 -11.61 35.83
CA PRO A 143 28.78 -11.46 35.69
C PRO A 143 28.37 -9.97 35.56
N ARG A 144 27.52 -9.66 34.58
CA ARG A 144 27.02 -8.30 34.38
C ARG A 144 26.06 -7.88 35.50
N VAL A 145 26.46 -6.91 36.32
CA VAL A 145 25.58 -6.23 37.28
C VAL A 145 24.64 -5.28 36.55
N HIS A 146 23.32 -5.54 36.58
CA HIS A 146 22.31 -4.63 36.04
C HIS A 146 22.11 -3.44 37.00
N LYS A 147 22.60 -2.25 36.62
CA LYS A 147 22.30 -0.99 37.31
C LYS A 147 20.83 -0.59 37.05
N LYS A 148 19.98 -0.66 38.08
CA LYS A 148 18.62 -0.08 38.08
C LYS A 148 18.73 1.44 38.14
N SER A 149 18.11 2.15 37.19
CA SER A 149 17.94 3.60 37.25
C SER A 149 16.83 3.95 38.23
N THR A 150 17.17 4.72 39.25
CA THR A 150 16.28 5.33 40.25
C THR A 150 15.46 6.47 39.64
N SER A 151 14.13 6.37 39.67
CA SER A 151 13.24 7.54 39.68
C SER A 151 12.09 7.29 40.65
N ALA A 152 12.12 8.07 41.74
CA ALA A 152 11.04 8.52 42.62
C ALA A 152 9.87 7.57 42.95
N ALA A 153 9.80 7.26 44.24
CA ALA A 153 8.70 6.64 44.94
C ALA A 153 7.42 7.50 44.93
N ASN A 154 6.27 6.86 44.75
CA ASN A 154 5.20 6.90 45.75
C ASN A 154 4.39 5.59 45.71
N CYS A 155 4.16 5.03 46.90
CA CYS A 155 3.50 3.76 47.24
C CYS A 155 1.95 3.83 47.08
N PRO A 156 1.13 2.74 47.22
CA PRO A 156 1.40 1.54 48.03
C PRO A 156 0.97 0.14 47.52
N ILE A 157 1.79 -0.85 47.91
CA ILE A 157 1.50 -2.16 48.54
C ILE A 157 0.48 -3.12 47.87
N ARG A 158 1.00 -4.25 47.33
CA ARG A 158 0.65 -5.62 47.78
C ARG A 158 1.67 -6.67 47.33
N GLU A 159 1.90 -7.66 48.19
CA GLU A 159 2.91 -8.72 48.19
C GLU A 159 2.79 -9.78 47.07
N PRO A 160 3.83 -10.64 46.86
CA PRO A 160 3.98 -11.46 45.65
C PRO A 160 3.33 -12.84 45.80
N VAL A 161 2.60 -13.29 44.77
CA VAL A 161 2.15 -14.69 44.67
C VAL A 161 3.01 -15.45 43.66
N GLY A 162 3.50 -16.59 44.13
CA GLY A 162 4.45 -17.47 43.48
C GLY A 162 4.03 -17.99 42.10
N THR A 163 5.07 -18.23 41.31
CA THR A 163 5.02 -18.90 40.01
C THR A 163 4.66 -20.37 40.18
N ARG A 164 3.51 -20.78 39.64
CA ARG A 164 3.27 -22.18 39.25
C ARG A 164 2.97 -22.23 37.76
N ARG A 165 3.89 -22.85 37.02
CA ARG A 165 3.79 -23.14 35.59
C ARG A 165 2.45 -23.83 35.30
N ARG A 166 1.68 -23.30 34.35
CA ARG A 166 0.62 -24.02 33.65
C ARG A 166 0.87 -23.93 32.14
N ASN A 167 0.63 -25.05 31.46
CA ASN A 167 0.95 -25.33 30.07
C ASN A 167 0.14 -24.44 29.11
N ALA A 168 0.86 -23.68 28.29
CA ALA A 168 0.31 -22.78 27.26
C ALA A 168 -0.09 -23.54 25.98
N PHE A 169 -1.18 -24.30 26.03
CA PHE A 169 -1.81 -24.89 24.83
C PHE A 169 -3.33 -24.63 24.74
N TRP A 170 -3.96 -24.12 25.80
CA TRP A 170 -5.40 -23.84 25.85
C TRP A 170 -5.70 -22.54 26.60
N ASP A 171 -5.28 -21.39 26.07
CA ASP A 171 -5.71 -20.07 26.57
C ASP A 171 -6.54 -19.35 25.49
N VAL A 172 -7.87 -19.53 25.56
CA VAL A 172 -8.84 -18.64 24.92
C VAL A 172 -9.37 -17.70 26.03
N PRO A 173 -9.48 -16.38 25.82
CA PRO A 173 -9.89 -15.46 26.88
C PRO A 173 -11.33 -15.77 27.31
N LEU A 174 -11.51 -16.12 28.59
CA LEU A 174 -12.82 -16.19 29.23
C LEU A 174 -13.33 -14.76 29.42
N ILE A 175 -14.37 -14.39 28.68
CA ILE A 175 -15.06 -13.10 28.84
C ILE A 175 -16.10 -13.29 29.94
N ASP A 176 -16.00 -12.51 31.01
CA ASP A 176 -16.98 -12.45 32.12
C ASP A 176 -18.41 -12.22 31.60
N PRO A 177 -19.40 -13.07 31.94
CA PRO A 177 -20.76 -12.93 31.46
C PRO A 177 -21.65 -11.98 32.30
N PHE A 178 -21.13 -11.30 33.33
CA PHE A 178 -21.93 -10.45 34.22
C PHE A 178 -21.43 -9.01 34.33
N SER A 179 -21.70 -8.18 33.30
CA SER A 179 -21.84 -6.73 33.51
C SER A 179 -22.55 -6.03 32.33
N ALA A 180 -23.44 -5.10 32.65
CA ALA A 180 -24.16 -4.14 31.79
C ALA A 180 -25.45 -4.61 31.06
N GLU A 181 -26.61 -4.30 31.66
CA GLU A 181 -27.96 -4.64 31.19
C GLU A 181 -28.45 -3.87 29.94
N GLY A 182 -27.75 -2.81 29.50
CA GLY A 182 -28.12 -2.03 28.30
C GLY A 182 -27.69 -2.65 26.96
N THR A 183 -26.70 -3.56 26.99
CA THR A 183 -26.12 -4.21 25.80
C THR A 183 -26.63 -5.63 25.55
N ALA A 184 -27.38 -6.20 26.50
CA ALA A 184 -27.81 -7.59 26.49
C ALA A 184 -28.82 -7.92 25.36
N LYS A 185 -29.75 -6.99 25.04
CA LYS A 185 -30.78 -7.21 24.01
C LYS A 185 -30.18 -7.34 22.60
N ASN A 186 -29.18 -6.53 22.26
CA ASN A 186 -28.49 -6.62 20.97
C ASN A 186 -27.61 -7.87 20.87
N LYS A 187 -26.94 -8.25 21.97
CA LYS A 187 -26.12 -9.47 22.03
C LYS A 187 -26.97 -10.72 21.85
N MET A 188 -28.15 -10.75 22.47
CA MET A 188 -29.07 -11.88 22.37
C MET A 188 -29.66 -12.05 20.96
N ALA A 189 -30.02 -10.95 20.29
CA ALA A 189 -30.48 -11.00 18.89
C ALA A 189 -29.37 -11.51 17.95
N GLN A 190 -28.11 -11.12 18.18
CA GLN A 190 -26.96 -11.62 17.43
C GLN A 190 -26.70 -13.11 17.69
N ASP A 191 -26.78 -13.55 18.95
CA ASP A 191 -26.59 -14.97 19.30
C ASP A 191 -27.67 -15.86 18.67
N LEU A 192 -28.93 -15.40 18.64
CA LEU A 192 -30.03 -16.10 17.95
C LEU A 192 -29.81 -16.20 16.44
N GLN A 193 -29.28 -15.15 15.80
CA GLN A 193 -28.95 -15.17 14.38
C GLN A 193 -27.82 -16.17 14.05
N VAL A 194 -26.77 -16.20 14.88
CA VAL A 194 -25.67 -17.17 14.72
C VAL A 194 -26.19 -18.61 14.86
N ILE A 195 -27.11 -18.84 15.79
CA ILE A 195 -27.74 -20.15 15.98
C ILE A 195 -28.58 -20.53 14.75
N SER A 196 -29.43 -19.64 14.23
CA SER A 196 -30.24 -19.94 13.04
C SER A 196 -29.38 -20.26 11.81
N GLU A 197 -28.35 -19.44 11.55
CA GLU A 197 -27.41 -19.66 10.44
C GLU A 197 -26.60 -20.96 10.59
N GLY A 198 -26.29 -21.33 11.83
CA GLY A 198 -25.57 -22.56 12.16
C GLY A 198 -26.41 -23.83 12.00
N LEU A 199 -27.68 -23.79 12.39
CA LEU A 199 -28.61 -24.91 12.26
C LEU A 199 -29.04 -25.17 10.81
N GLU A 200 -28.96 -24.17 9.94
CA GLU A 200 -29.18 -24.34 8.50
C GLU A 200 -28.07 -25.15 7.81
N ARG A 201 -26.86 -25.17 8.37
CA ARG A 201 -25.71 -25.88 7.81
C ARG A 201 -25.70 -27.36 8.21
N ALA A 202 -25.01 -28.18 7.42
CA ALA A 202 -24.74 -29.58 7.79
C ALA A 202 -23.94 -29.63 9.11
N PRO A 203 -24.25 -30.52 10.07
CA PRO A 203 -25.07 -31.74 9.96
C PRO A 203 -26.57 -31.58 10.28
N PHE A 204 -27.04 -30.38 10.69
CA PHE A 204 -28.39 -30.18 11.22
C PHE A 204 -29.44 -29.98 10.11
N ASN A 205 -29.12 -29.20 9.07
CA ASN A 205 -29.98 -28.91 7.90
C ASN A 205 -31.43 -28.49 8.26
N ARG A 206 -31.60 -27.74 9.34
CA ARG A 206 -32.90 -27.27 9.83
C ARG A 206 -33.02 -25.75 9.67
N LYS A 207 -34.04 -25.31 8.94
CA LYS A 207 -34.40 -23.90 8.82
C LYS A 207 -35.23 -23.49 10.02
N THR A 208 -34.66 -22.69 10.91
CA THR A 208 -35.35 -22.21 12.13
C THR A 208 -35.45 -20.70 12.10
N SER A 209 -36.67 -20.16 12.21
CA SER A 209 -36.88 -18.71 12.29
C SER A 209 -36.38 -18.18 13.64
N ILE A 210 -35.83 -16.96 13.64
CA ILE A 210 -35.39 -16.26 14.86
C ILE A 210 -36.57 -16.10 15.85
N LEU A 211 -37.79 -15.91 15.34
CA LEU A 211 -39.03 -15.81 16.14
C LEU A 211 -39.38 -17.14 16.80
N ASP A 212 -39.18 -18.25 16.10
CA ASP A 212 -39.47 -19.59 16.64
C ASP A 212 -38.45 -19.95 17.72
N LEU A 213 -37.17 -19.61 17.52
CA LEU A 213 -36.10 -19.79 18.51
C LEU A 213 -36.31 -18.93 19.78
N ASP A 214 -36.85 -17.71 19.64
CA ASP A 214 -37.13 -16.82 20.77
C ASP A 214 -38.35 -17.27 21.59
N ALA A 215 -39.29 -17.98 20.95
CA ALA A 215 -40.50 -18.55 21.56
C ALA A 215 -40.27 -19.89 22.28
N LEU A 216 -39.11 -20.53 22.11
CA LEU A 216 -38.78 -21.81 22.77
C LEU A 216 -38.64 -21.65 24.29
N ASN A 217 -39.56 -22.26 25.05
CA ASN A 217 -39.47 -22.43 26.50
C ASN A 217 -40.11 -23.76 26.93
N GLY A 218 -39.63 -24.36 28.02
CA GLY A 218 -40.23 -25.58 28.60
C GLY A 218 -39.96 -26.84 27.77
N GLN A 219 -40.92 -27.76 27.75
CA GLN A 219 -40.81 -29.05 27.08
C GLN A 219 -40.52 -28.97 25.56
N PRO A 220 -41.13 -28.07 24.77
CA PRO A 220 -40.77 -27.90 23.35
C PRO A 220 -39.31 -27.50 23.13
N ALA A 221 -38.74 -26.72 24.05
CA ALA A 221 -37.36 -26.26 23.96
C ALA A 221 -36.36 -27.39 24.28
N LEU A 222 -36.74 -28.29 25.17
CA LEU A 222 -35.98 -29.50 25.45
C LEU A 222 -36.03 -30.48 24.28
N GLN A 223 -37.21 -30.69 23.69
CA GLN A 223 -37.34 -31.54 22.51
C GLN A 223 -36.49 -30.99 21.37
N PHE A 224 -36.49 -29.67 21.18
CA PHE A 224 -35.65 -29.01 20.20
C PHE A 224 -34.15 -29.25 20.46
N LEU A 225 -33.69 -29.15 21.70
CA LEU A 225 -32.30 -29.45 22.05
C LEU A 225 -31.97 -30.94 21.85
N ASN A 226 -32.88 -31.84 22.21
CA ASN A 226 -32.71 -33.27 22.02
C ASN A 226 -32.64 -33.64 20.53
N ASP A 227 -33.44 -33.01 19.69
CA ASP A 227 -33.36 -33.17 18.24
C ASP A 227 -32.02 -32.71 17.66
N VAL A 228 -31.47 -31.60 18.18
CA VAL A 228 -30.12 -31.13 17.84
C VAL A 228 -29.08 -32.15 18.29
N PHE A 229 -29.22 -32.75 19.47
CA PHE A 229 -28.35 -33.86 19.90
C PHE A 229 -28.51 -35.11 19.03
N ALA A 230 -29.74 -35.47 18.64
CA ALA A 230 -30.05 -36.63 17.80
C ALA A 230 -29.39 -36.55 16.42
N SER A 231 -29.23 -35.33 15.88
CA SER A 231 -28.51 -35.12 14.62
C SER A 231 -26.99 -35.32 14.73
N LEU A 232 -26.43 -35.27 15.95
CA LEU A 232 -25.01 -35.50 16.23
C LEU A 232 -24.74 -36.93 16.67
N ASP A 233 -25.63 -37.50 17.49
CA ASP A 233 -25.56 -38.86 17.98
C ASP A 233 -26.96 -39.51 17.93
N THR A 234 -27.05 -40.61 17.19
CA THR A 234 -28.29 -41.37 17.01
C THR A 234 -28.81 -41.96 18.33
N ALA A 235 -27.99 -42.05 19.38
CA ALA A 235 -28.41 -42.47 20.71
C ALA A 235 -29.44 -41.53 21.37
N HIS A 236 -29.57 -40.30 20.88
CA HIS A 236 -30.55 -39.32 21.36
C HIS A 236 -31.83 -39.27 20.48
N ALA A 237 -31.97 -40.17 19.51
CA ALA A 237 -33.16 -40.25 18.66
C ALA A 237 -34.37 -40.81 19.45
N GLY A 238 -35.21 -39.91 19.98
CA GLY A 238 -36.40 -40.23 20.77
C GLY A 238 -37.22 -38.99 21.13
N SER A 239 -38.48 -39.19 21.51
CA SER A 239 -39.34 -38.12 22.04
C SER A 239 -39.19 -38.07 23.57
N ILE A 240 -38.98 -36.88 24.13
CA ILE A 240 -38.80 -36.69 25.59
C ILE A 240 -40.08 -37.05 26.37
N SER A 241 -41.24 -37.08 25.70
CA SER A 241 -42.52 -37.45 26.33
C SER A 241 -42.59 -38.90 26.82
N ASP A 242 -41.71 -39.77 26.32
CA ASP A 242 -41.73 -41.20 26.62
C ASP A 242 -40.75 -41.58 27.75
N GLU A 243 -39.91 -40.65 28.21
CA GLU A 243 -38.87 -40.86 29.24
C GLU A 243 -39.24 -40.17 30.57
N GLU A 244 -38.78 -40.71 31.70
CA GLU A 244 -38.90 -40.00 32.98
C GLU A 244 -38.04 -38.72 32.94
N PRO A 245 -38.51 -37.57 33.47
CA PRO A 245 -37.74 -36.31 33.45
C PRO A 245 -36.33 -36.44 34.06
N GLN A 246 -36.18 -37.33 35.05
CA GLN A 246 -34.91 -37.59 35.71
C GLN A 246 -33.94 -38.38 34.82
N GLU A 247 -34.43 -39.38 34.07
CA GLU A 247 -33.62 -40.15 33.11
C GLU A 247 -33.18 -39.29 31.93
N THR A 248 -34.09 -38.45 31.42
CA THR A 248 -33.78 -37.46 30.37
C THR A 248 -32.68 -36.50 30.83
N ALA A 249 -32.78 -35.99 32.06
CA ALA A 249 -31.80 -35.07 32.64
C ALA A 249 -30.41 -35.71 32.71
N VAL A 250 -30.32 -36.95 33.21
CA VAL A 250 -29.04 -37.69 33.29
C VAL A 250 -28.43 -37.88 31.90
N ARG A 251 -29.24 -38.29 30.91
CA ARG A 251 -28.80 -38.48 29.52
C ARG A 251 -28.26 -37.18 28.91
N MET A 252 -28.97 -36.06 29.09
CA MET A 252 -28.54 -34.74 28.61
C MET A 252 -27.28 -34.25 29.32
N PHE A 253 -27.15 -34.43 30.64
CA PHE A 253 -25.94 -34.04 31.37
C PHE A 253 -24.72 -34.89 31.01
N MET A 254 -24.91 -36.20 30.78
CA MET A 254 -23.84 -37.07 30.28
C MET A 254 -23.36 -36.60 28.90
N PHE A 255 -24.27 -36.22 28.00
CA PHE A 255 -23.92 -35.67 26.70
C PHE A 255 -23.23 -34.30 26.80
N LEU A 256 -23.71 -33.39 27.64
CA LEU A 256 -23.06 -32.10 27.88
C LEU A 256 -21.64 -32.26 28.46
N ARG A 257 -21.45 -33.27 29.32
CA ARG A 257 -20.13 -33.64 29.85
C ARG A 257 -19.24 -34.25 28.76
N LEU A 258 -19.80 -35.06 27.87
CA LEU A 258 -19.12 -35.65 26.72
C LEU A 258 -18.53 -34.57 25.81
N ILE A 259 -19.35 -33.58 25.44
CA ILE A 259 -18.93 -32.46 24.61
C ILE A 259 -18.06 -31.45 25.39
N ARG A 260 -17.80 -31.68 26.68
CA ARG A 260 -17.06 -30.81 27.63
C ARG A 260 -17.60 -29.38 27.63
N TYR A 261 -18.90 -29.25 27.74
CA TYR A 261 -19.53 -27.95 27.97
C TYR A 261 -19.07 -27.38 29.34
N PRO A 262 -18.62 -26.12 29.42
CA PRO A 262 -18.23 -25.51 30.69
C PRO A 262 -19.47 -25.33 31.58
N SER A 263 -19.51 -26.10 32.67
CA SER A 263 -20.55 -25.98 33.71
C SER A 263 -20.12 -24.94 34.76
N PRO A 264 -21.04 -24.21 35.41
CA PRO A 264 -20.70 -23.26 36.48
C PRO A 264 -19.88 -23.90 37.60
N GLU A 265 -18.87 -23.19 38.12
CA GLU A 265 -17.98 -23.69 39.19
C GLU A 265 -18.60 -23.57 40.60
N ASP A 266 -19.50 -22.60 40.80
CA ASP A 266 -20.17 -22.35 42.08
C ASP A 266 -21.29 -23.37 42.35
N ALA A 267 -21.29 -23.95 43.56
CA ALA A 267 -22.21 -25.05 43.92
C ALA A 267 -23.70 -24.66 43.88
N ASP A 268 -24.03 -23.43 44.32
CA ASP A 268 -25.39 -22.90 44.33
C ASP A 268 -25.87 -22.55 42.91
N GLU A 269 -24.97 -22.01 42.08
CA GLU A 269 -25.23 -21.75 40.65
C GLU A 269 -25.36 -23.04 39.85
N LEU A 270 -24.62 -24.09 40.23
CA LEU A 270 -24.69 -25.39 39.59
C LEU A 270 -26.03 -26.09 39.86
N SER A 271 -26.57 -25.98 41.08
CA SER A 271 -27.88 -26.54 41.42
C SER A 271 -29.00 -25.84 40.66
N THR A 272 -28.97 -24.51 40.62
CA THR A 272 -29.94 -23.71 39.87
C THR A 272 -29.81 -23.92 38.36
N TRP A 273 -28.59 -24.03 37.83
CA TRP A 273 -28.34 -24.35 36.43
C TRP A 273 -28.86 -25.74 36.05
N ARG A 274 -28.66 -26.76 36.89
CA ARG A 274 -29.21 -28.11 36.64
C ARG A 274 -30.74 -28.09 36.59
N GLN A 275 -31.37 -27.38 37.51
CA GLN A 275 -32.82 -27.19 37.51
C GLN A 275 -33.28 -26.46 36.24
N ASP A 276 -32.57 -25.40 35.83
CA ASP A 276 -32.88 -24.63 34.63
C ASP A 276 -32.73 -25.43 33.32
N VAL A 277 -31.81 -26.39 33.28
CA VAL A 277 -31.67 -27.35 32.16
C VAL A 277 -32.87 -28.31 32.14
N VAL A 278 -33.29 -28.86 33.29
CA VAL A 278 -34.43 -29.79 33.36
C VAL A 278 -35.76 -29.09 33.05
N GLU A 279 -35.90 -27.82 33.44
CA GLU A 279 -37.08 -27.01 33.15
C GLU A 279 -37.08 -26.44 31.71
N GLY A 280 -35.99 -26.60 30.95
CA GLY A 280 -35.91 -26.09 29.57
C GLY A 280 -35.94 -24.57 29.49
N LYS A 281 -35.25 -23.87 30.40
CA LYS A 281 -35.20 -22.41 30.41
C LYS A 281 -34.31 -21.87 29.30
N ARG A 282 -34.81 -20.85 28.60
CA ARG A 282 -34.12 -20.09 27.56
C ARG A 282 -32.71 -19.61 27.94
N ARG A 283 -32.51 -19.23 29.21
CA ARG A 283 -31.22 -18.72 29.73
C ARG A 283 -30.09 -19.73 29.59
N VAL A 284 -30.38 -21.03 29.60
CA VAL A 284 -29.37 -22.08 29.50
C VAL A 284 -29.32 -22.72 28.11
N LEU A 285 -30.47 -22.88 27.45
CA LEU A 285 -30.55 -23.51 26.14
C LEU A 285 -29.82 -22.73 25.04
N ILE A 286 -29.97 -21.39 25.01
CA ILE A 286 -29.34 -20.55 23.98
C ILE A 286 -27.81 -20.63 24.07
N PRO A 287 -27.16 -20.47 25.24
CA PRO A 287 -25.71 -20.67 25.37
C PRO A 287 -25.22 -22.08 24.98
N VAL A 288 -26.00 -23.12 25.27
CA VAL A 288 -25.66 -24.51 24.90
C VAL A 288 -25.71 -24.69 23.37
N LEU A 289 -26.78 -24.23 22.72
CA LEU A 289 -26.91 -24.27 21.26
C LEU A 289 -25.81 -23.45 20.57
N LEU A 290 -25.51 -22.27 21.11
CA LEU A 290 -24.45 -21.40 20.62
C LEU A 290 -23.08 -22.08 20.69
N TYR A 291 -22.81 -22.81 21.78
CA TYR A 291 -21.56 -23.56 21.95
C TYR A 291 -21.41 -24.66 20.90
N ILE A 292 -22.48 -25.41 20.64
CA ILE A 292 -22.50 -26.51 19.67
C ILE A 292 -22.27 -25.98 18.25
N VAL A 293 -23.00 -24.92 17.88
CA VAL A 293 -22.90 -24.30 16.56
C VAL A 293 -21.51 -23.71 16.30
N ARG A 294 -20.93 -23.01 17.29
CA ARG A 294 -19.60 -22.40 17.14
C ARG A 294 -18.48 -23.43 17.07
N ASN A 295 -18.63 -24.56 17.76
CA ASN A 295 -17.59 -25.58 17.89
C ASN A 295 -17.95 -26.90 17.18
N ILE A 296 -18.71 -26.84 16.08
CA ILE A 296 -19.30 -28.02 15.44
C ILE A 296 -18.27 -29.11 15.07
N GLN A 297 -17.11 -28.72 14.52
CA GLN A 297 -16.05 -29.67 14.15
C GLN A 297 -15.49 -30.40 15.38
N MET A 298 -15.30 -29.68 16.48
CA MET A 298 -14.79 -30.24 17.73
C MET A 298 -15.82 -31.18 18.36
N VAL A 299 -17.10 -30.78 18.36
CA VAL A 299 -18.20 -31.57 18.91
C VAL A 299 -18.37 -32.86 18.11
N GLN A 300 -18.38 -32.81 16.78
CA GLN A 300 -18.46 -34.00 15.92
C GLN A 300 -17.30 -34.97 16.16
N GLN A 301 -16.07 -34.46 16.26
CA GLN A 301 -14.91 -35.30 16.57
C GLN A 301 -15.05 -35.96 17.96
N ARG A 302 -15.52 -35.22 18.96
CA ARG A 302 -15.73 -35.75 20.32
C ARG A 302 -16.81 -36.82 20.36
N VAL A 303 -17.95 -36.60 19.71
CA VAL A 303 -19.05 -37.57 19.63
C VAL A 303 -18.62 -38.82 18.87
N TYR A 304 -17.88 -38.66 17.77
CA TYR A 304 -17.32 -39.80 17.03
C TYR A 304 -16.33 -40.61 17.88
N LEU A 305 -15.38 -39.95 18.55
CA LEU A 305 -14.39 -40.62 19.39
C LEU A 305 -15.02 -41.24 20.65
N ALA A 306 -16.04 -40.60 21.22
CA ALA A 306 -16.78 -41.08 22.37
C ALA A 306 -17.32 -42.51 22.18
N LYS A 307 -17.86 -42.81 20.99
CA LYS A 307 -18.36 -44.14 20.64
C LYS A 307 -17.32 -45.27 20.80
N TYR A 308 -16.04 -44.94 20.63
CA TYR A 308 -14.93 -45.91 20.68
C TYR A 308 -14.03 -45.78 21.91
N MET A 309 -14.04 -44.64 22.60
CA MET A 309 -13.10 -44.33 23.69
C MET A 309 -13.74 -44.32 25.08
N ILE A 310 -15.07 -44.25 25.21
CA ILE A 310 -15.72 -44.36 26.52
C ILE A 310 -15.62 -45.82 26.99
N LYS A 311 -14.99 -46.01 28.14
CA LYS A 311 -14.92 -47.31 28.80
C LYS A 311 -16.25 -47.62 29.48
N ILE A 312 -16.67 -48.88 29.41
CA ILE A 312 -17.79 -49.38 30.21
C ILE A 312 -17.27 -49.49 31.65
N ASP A 313 -17.97 -48.88 32.61
CA ASP A 313 -17.56 -48.92 34.01
C ASP A 313 -17.91 -50.29 34.61
N VAL A 314 -16.95 -51.21 34.59
CA VAL A 314 -17.11 -52.55 35.16
C VAL A 314 -16.96 -52.45 36.68
N PRO A 315 -17.98 -52.84 37.47
CA PRO A 315 -17.92 -52.84 38.93
C PRO A 315 -16.69 -53.58 39.47
N PRO A 316 -16.10 -53.10 40.59
CA PRO A 316 -14.85 -53.64 41.12
C PRO A 316 -14.95 -55.10 41.57
N GLU A 317 -16.16 -55.60 41.85
CA GLU A 317 -16.42 -56.99 42.22
C GLU A 317 -16.23 -57.95 41.03
N LEU A 318 -16.69 -57.58 39.83
CA LEU A 318 -16.50 -58.33 38.59
C LEU A 318 -15.08 -58.15 38.02
N ARG A 319 -14.39 -57.09 38.45
CA ARG A 319 -12.97 -56.87 38.17
C ARG A 319 -12.06 -57.77 39.00
N ALA A 320 -12.57 -58.56 39.95
CA ALA A 320 -11.75 -59.55 40.65
C ALA A 320 -11.46 -60.78 39.77
N ASP A 321 -12.32 -61.08 38.80
CA ASP A 321 -12.16 -62.21 37.89
C ASP A 321 -11.01 -61.96 36.90
N SER A 322 -10.09 -62.93 36.82
CA SER A 322 -8.87 -62.84 36.00
C SER A 322 -9.17 -62.68 34.51
N GLU A 323 -10.24 -63.29 34.01
CA GLU A 323 -10.62 -63.23 32.59
C GLU A 323 -11.17 -61.85 32.22
N ILE A 324 -12.00 -61.26 33.08
CA ILE A 324 -12.58 -59.92 32.88
C ILE A 324 -11.47 -58.86 32.90
N ASN A 325 -10.48 -59.01 33.79
CA ASN A 325 -9.31 -58.12 33.81
C ASN A 325 -8.49 -58.17 32.53
N GLN A 326 -8.22 -59.37 32.00
CA GLN A 326 -7.47 -59.51 30.75
C GLN A 326 -8.20 -58.82 29.59
N ILE A 327 -9.52 -58.97 29.50
CA ILE A 327 -10.34 -58.29 28.48
C ILE A 327 -10.30 -56.78 28.65
N CYS A 328 -10.34 -56.26 29.89
CA CYS A 328 -10.21 -54.82 30.15
C CYS A 328 -8.83 -54.27 29.75
N GLU A 329 -7.75 -55.02 30.02
CA GLU A 329 -6.39 -54.65 29.61
C GLU A 329 -6.22 -54.66 28.09
N GLU A 330 -6.79 -55.67 27.40
CA GLU A 330 -6.82 -55.73 25.94
C GLU A 330 -7.62 -54.57 25.34
N GLN A 331 -8.78 -54.24 25.91
CA GLN A 331 -9.58 -53.08 25.52
C GLN A 331 -8.77 -51.79 25.66
N ASP A 332 -8.08 -51.59 26.79
CA ASP A 332 -7.25 -50.41 27.03
C ASP A 332 -6.10 -50.29 26.02
N ARG A 333 -5.47 -51.41 25.68
CA ARG A 333 -4.43 -51.48 24.64
C ARG A 333 -4.98 -51.09 23.27
N LEU A 334 -6.12 -51.65 22.87
CA LEU A 334 -6.76 -51.37 21.58
C LEU A 334 -7.22 -49.92 21.47
N VAL A 335 -7.74 -49.32 22.55
CA VAL A 335 -8.13 -47.91 22.59
C VAL A 335 -6.91 -46.99 22.44
N ALA A 336 -5.79 -47.34 23.08
CA ALA A 336 -4.53 -46.59 22.93
C ALA A 336 -3.97 -46.68 21.50
N GLU A 337 -4.02 -47.85 20.88
CA GLU A 337 -3.62 -48.04 19.48
C GLU A 337 -4.52 -47.26 18.52
N PHE A 338 -5.85 -47.35 18.71
CA PHE A 338 -6.83 -46.59 17.94
C PHE A 338 -6.56 -45.08 18.01
N ALA A 339 -6.23 -44.54 19.20
CA ALA A 339 -5.95 -43.11 19.35
C ALA A 339 -4.74 -42.65 18.50
N VAL A 340 -3.69 -43.46 18.43
CA VAL A 340 -2.50 -43.17 17.63
C VAL A 340 -2.82 -43.28 16.13
N VAL A 341 -3.49 -44.35 15.72
CA VAL A 341 -3.86 -44.58 14.31
C VAL A 341 -4.81 -43.51 13.81
N HIS A 342 -5.85 -43.18 14.57
CA HIS A 342 -6.80 -42.13 14.23
C HIS A 342 -6.11 -40.77 14.10
N LYS A 343 -5.20 -40.42 15.03
CA LYS A 343 -4.43 -39.18 14.94
C LYS A 343 -3.61 -39.12 13.64
N ASN A 344 -2.90 -40.20 13.29
CA ASN A 344 -2.13 -40.25 12.05
C ASN A 344 -3.03 -40.18 10.80
N ALA A 345 -4.17 -40.87 10.81
CA ALA A 345 -5.14 -40.83 9.72
C ALA A 345 -5.74 -39.43 9.50
N THR A 346 -6.04 -38.69 10.59
CA THR A 346 -6.53 -37.31 10.48
C THR A 346 -5.49 -36.36 9.89
N GLN A 347 -4.21 -36.53 10.22
CA GLN A 347 -3.11 -35.75 9.65
C GLN A 347 -2.95 -36.06 8.15
N LEU A 348 -2.92 -37.34 7.78
CA LEU A 348 -2.83 -37.76 6.38
C LEU A 348 -4.01 -37.27 5.54
N LYS A 349 -5.21 -37.18 6.13
CA LYS A 349 -6.39 -36.62 5.46
C LYS A 349 -6.21 -35.12 5.16
N ALA A 350 -5.72 -34.36 6.13
CA ALA A 350 -5.43 -32.93 5.93
C ALA A 350 -4.37 -32.71 4.84
N ASP A 351 -3.31 -33.53 4.83
CA ASP A 351 -2.29 -33.48 3.78
C ASP A 351 -2.86 -33.87 2.41
N ALA A 352 -3.76 -34.86 2.35
CA ALA A 352 -4.41 -35.28 1.11
C ALA A 352 -5.33 -34.19 0.53
N ASP A 353 -6.03 -33.43 1.38
CA ASP A 353 -6.86 -32.30 0.96
C ASP A 353 -6.00 -31.21 0.29
N ILE A 354 -4.85 -30.85 0.91
CA ILE A 354 -3.88 -29.92 0.33
C ILE A 354 -3.34 -30.42 -1.03
N VAL A 355 -3.01 -31.71 -1.12
CA VAL A 355 -2.56 -32.32 -2.38
C VAL A 355 -3.66 -32.27 -3.45
N ASN A 356 -4.92 -32.44 -3.07
CA ASN A 356 -6.05 -32.34 -4.00
C ASN A 356 -6.27 -30.90 -4.50
N GLU A 357 -6.08 -29.89 -3.66
CA GLU A 357 -6.08 -28.48 -4.08
C GLU A 357 -5.01 -28.22 -5.15
N TYR A 358 -3.76 -28.64 -4.88
CA TYR A 358 -2.69 -28.52 -5.87
C TYR A 358 -2.95 -29.31 -7.15
N ARG A 359 -3.60 -30.49 -7.06
CA ARG A 359 -4.00 -31.25 -8.26
C ARG A 359 -5.01 -30.49 -9.11
N GLN A 360 -5.97 -29.79 -8.50
CA GLN A 360 -6.91 -28.95 -9.23
C GLN A 360 -6.21 -27.74 -9.84
N GLU A 361 -5.36 -27.04 -9.09
CA GLU A 361 -4.59 -25.90 -9.61
C GLU A 361 -3.69 -26.31 -10.78
N ILE A 362 -3.00 -27.45 -10.69
CA ILE A 362 -2.20 -28.00 -11.79
C ILE A 362 -3.07 -28.31 -13.01
N LYS A 363 -4.29 -28.83 -12.81
CA LYS A 363 -5.24 -29.12 -13.89
C LYS A 363 -5.67 -27.82 -14.58
N ASP A 364 -5.97 -26.78 -13.81
CA ASP A 364 -6.38 -25.48 -14.32
C ASP A 364 -5.23 -24.78 -15.07
N LEU A 365 -4.01 -24.81 -14.52
CA LEU A 365 -2.82 -24.28 -15.17
C LEU A 365 -2.49 -25.03 -16.47
N ARG A 366 -2.67 -26.35 -16.51
CA ARG A 366 -2.53 -27.13 -17.74
C ARG A 366 -3.57 -26.74 -18.78
N LEU A 367 -4.82 -26.50 -18.38
CA LEU A 367 -5.87 -26.02 -19.29
C LEU A 367 -5.52 -24.65 -19.85
N GLN A 368 -5.10 -23.70 -19.01
CA GLN A 368 -4.68 -22.36 -19.44
C GLN A 368 -3.46 -22.42 -20.38
N LYS A 369 -2.49 -23.29 -20.08
CA LYS A 369 -1.35 -23.55 -20.96
C LYS A 369 -1.81 -24.05 -22.33
N ASN A 370 -2.68 -25.06 -22.38
CA ASN A 370 -3.19 -25.60 -23.64
C ASN A 370 -3.96 -24.53 -24.44
N GLN A 371 -4.74 -23.67 -23.77
CA GLN A 371 -5.45 -22.56 -24.42
C GLN A 371 -4.49 -21.50 -24.99
N THR A 372 -3.43 -21.16 -24.26
CA THR A 372 -2.42 -20.21 -24.74
C THR A 372 -1.59 -20.81 -25.87
N GLU A 373 -1.20 -22.08 -25.79
CA GLU A 373 -0.53 -22.81 -26.88
C GLU A 373 -1.39 -22.87 -28.14
N ALA A 374 -2.69 -23.15 -28.03
CA ALA A 374 -3.61 -23.12 -29.15
C ALA A 374 -3.69 -21.72 -29.80
N ARG A 375 -3.85 -20.66 -28.99
CA ARG A 375 -3.85 -19.28 -29.49
C ARG A 375 -2.53 -18.90 -30.17
N VAL A 376 -1.40 -19.32 -29.61
CA VAL A 376 -0.08 -19.09 -30.21
C VAL A 376 0.05 -19.86 -31.52
N ALA A 377 -0.43 -21.10 -31.60
CA ALA A 377 -0.46 -21.88 -32.84
C ALA A 377 -1.29 -21.16 -33.93
N ASP A 378 -2.48 -20.64 -33.59
CA ASP A 378 -3.32 -19.86 -34.50
C ASP A 378 -2.65 -18.56 -34.95
N LEU A 379 -1.90 -17.89 -34.06
CA LEU A 379 -1.14 -16.69 -34.44
C LEU A 379 0.04 -17.05 -35.35
N LEU A 380 0.73 -18.17 -35.09
CA LEU A 380 1.84 -18.63 -35.91
C LEU A 380 1.37 -19.06 -37.30
N THR A 381 0.22 -19.71 -37.43
CA THR A 381 -0.36 -20.03 -38.74
C THR A 381 -0.69 -18.77 -39.53
N ARG A 382 -1.26 -17.74 -38.88
CA ARG A 382 -1.51 -16.42 -39.48
C ARG A 382 -0.23 -15.69 -39.91
N VAL A 383 0.83 -15.75 -39.10
CA VAL A 383 2.14 -15.16 -39.45
C VAL A 383 2.77 -15.91 -40.63
N ARG A 384 2.64 -17.24 -40.68
CA ARG A 384 3.11 -18.05 -41.82
C ARG A 384 2.35 -17.73 -43.10
N SER A 385 1.04 -17.47 -43.03
CA SER A 385 0.20 -17.13 -44.19
C SER A 385 0.45 -15.72 -44.76
N MET A 386 1.19 -14.85 -44.06
CA MET A 386 1.59 -13.55 -44.61
C MET A 386 2.51 -13.73 -45.84
N PRO A 387 2.44 -12.89 -46.88
CA PRO A 387 3.34 -12.96 -48.02
C PRO A 387 4.80 -12.61 -47.63
N GLY A 388 5.79 -13.30 -48.23
CA GLY A 388 7.23 -13.07 -48.00
C GLY A 388 8.04 -14.36 -47.71
N ARG A 389 9.38 -14.27 -47.72
CA ARG A 389 10.29 -15.38 -47.39
C ARG A 389 10.22 -15.75 -45.90
N SER A 390 10.40 -17.03 -45.56
CA SER A 390 10.31 -17.51 -44.16
C SER A 390 11.33 -16.83 -43.23
N ALA A 391 12.59 -16.69 -43.68
CA ALA A 391 13.66 -16.07 -42.91
C ALA A 391 13.33 -14.61 -42.51
N GLU A 392 12.79 -13.81 -43.44
CA GLU A 392 12.41 -12.43 -43.14
C GLU A 392 11.25 -12.32 -42.14
N LYS A 393 10.35 -13.30 -42.10
CA LYS A 393 9.24 -13.33 -41.12
C LYS A 393 9.76 -13.64 -39.72
N GLU A 394 10.70 -14.57 -39.61
CA GLU A 394 11.36 -14.92 -38.35
C GLU A 394 12.22 -13.76 -37.82
N GLU A 395 12.97 -13.09 -38.70
CA GLU A 395 13.72 -11.88 -38.35
C GLU A 395 12.81 -10.75 -37.87
N ARG A 396 11.69 -10.49 -38.57
CA ARG A 396 10.70 -9.49 -38.12
C ARG A 396 10.08 -9.86 -36.78
N MET A 397 9.80 -11.14 -36.52
CA MET A 397 9.30 -11.61 -35.23
C MET A 397 10.35 -11.42 -34.11
N ALA A 398 11.62 -11.71 -34.39
CA ALA A 398 12.71 -11.50 -33.44
C ALA A 398 12.93 -10.01 -33.12
N LEU A 399 12.84 -9.13 -34.12
CA LEU A 399 12.89 -7.68 -33.93
C LEU A 399 11.68 -7.16 -33.14
N ALA A 400 10.48 -7.67 -33.42
CA ALA A 400 9.27 -7.33 -32.68
C ALA A 400 9.35 -7.78 -31.20
N HIS A 401 9.95 -8.96 -30.94
CA HIS A 401 10.23 -9.43 -29.58
C HIS A 401 11.18 -8.48 -28.85
N LYS A 402 12.31 -8.13 -29.46
CA LYS A 402 13.27 -7.16 -28.88
C LYS A 402 12.62 -5.80 -28.63
N LEU A 403 11.83 -5.29 -29.56
CA LEU A 403 11.11 -4.03 -29.38
C LEU A 403 10.12 -4.09 -28.21
N ARG A 404 9.40 -5.21 -28.05
CA ARG A 404 8.49 -5.42 -26.92
C ARG A 404 9.24 -5.47 -25.60
N GLU A 405 10.36 -6.18 -25.54
CA GLU A 405 11.22 -6.27 -24.36
C GLU A 405 11.74 -4.88 -23.95
N GLU A 406 12.23 -4.10 -24.91
CA GLU A 406 12.66 -2.71 -24.65
C GLU A 406 11.51 -1.82 -24.18
N ARG A 407 10.31 -1.95 -24.76
CA ARG A 407 9.12 -1.23 -24.30
C ARG A 407 8.72 -1.61 -22.87
N GLU A 408 8.72 -2.90 -22.53
CA GLU A 408 8.44 -3.37 -21.17
C GLU A 408 9.50 -2.89 -20.17
N ASN A 409 10.76 -2.83 -20.58
CA ASN A 409 11.83 -2.26 -19.75
C ASN A 409 11.64 -0.75 -19.56
N CYS A 410 11.28 -0.02 -20.61
CA CYS A 410 10.98 1.41 -20.54
C CYS A 410 9.78 1.69 -19.62
N THR A 411 8.70 0.90 -19.69
CA THR A 411 7.55 1.07 -18.80
C THR A 411 7.92 0.76 -17.35
N LYS A 412 8.66 -0.32 -17.08
CA LYS A 412 9.19 -0.63 -15.73
C LYS A 412 10.05 0.51 -15.18
N LEU A 413 10.94 1.08 -16.01
CA LEU A 413 11.79 2.21 -15.62
C LEU A 413 10.98 3.49 -15.39
N MET A 414 9.96 3.75 -16.21
CA MET A 414 9.06 4.89 -16.06
C MET A 414 8.25 4.79 -14.75
N VAL A 415 7.70 3.62 -14.44
CA VAL A 415 7.00 3.36 -13.17
C VAL A 415 7.93 3.62 -11.99
N LYS A 416 9.13 3.03 -11.99
CA LYS A 416 10.14 3.28 -10.94
C LYS A 416 10.49 4.77 -10.82
N ARG A 417 10.67 5.47 -11.94
CA ARG A 417 10.95 6.92 -11.95
C ARG A 417 9.79 7.70 -11.33
N THR A 418 8.56 7.36 -11.67
CA THR A 418 7.38 8.03 -11.09
C THR A 418 7.24 7.74 -9.60
N GLU A 419 7.47 6.50 -9.14
CA GLU A 419 7.47 6.16 -7.71
C GLU A 419 8.53 6.95 -6.94
N LEU A 420 9.75 7.04 -7.47
CA LEU A 420 10.83 7.83 -6.86
C LEU A 420 10.51 9.33 -6.84
N LEU A 421 9.95 9.87 -7.92
CA LEU A 421 9.51 11.26 -8.01
C LEU A 421 8.30 11.57 -7.12
N GLN A 422 7.44 10.58 -6.82
CA GLN A 422 6.36 10.76 -5.85
C GLN A 422 6.88 10.68 -4.41
N LEU A 423 7.94 9.92 -4.15
CA LEU A 423 8.54 9.80 -2.82
C LEU A 423 9.41 11.00 -2.43
N ALA A 424 10.11 11.63 -3.38
CA ALA A 424 11.10 12.67 -3.07
C ALA A 424 10.50 14.02 -2.58
N PRO A 425 9.53 14.65 -3.26
CA PRO A 425 8.93 15.93 -2.84
C PRO A 425 8.25 15.90 -1.46
N PRO A 426 7.41 14.89 -1.11
CA PRO A 426 6.79 14.87 0.22
C PRO A 426 7.80 14.59 1.32
N GLN A 427 8.91 13.90 1.04
CA GLN A 427 9.98 13.71 2.04
C GLN A 427 10.76 14.99 2.29
N THR A 428 11.17 15.71 1.24
CA THR A 428 11.88 16.99 1.39
C THR A 428 11.00 18.05 2.04
N GLU A 429 9.73 18.15 1.63
CA GLU A 429 8.76 19.02 2.29
C GLU A 429 8.49 18.62 3.74
N ARG A 430 8.38 17.32 4.04
CA ARG A 430 8.20 16.84 5.41
C ARG A 430 9.40 17.15 6.29
N ILE A 431 10.61 16.98 5.77
CA ILE A 431 11.84 17.35 6.48
C ILE A 431 11.87 18.86 6.72
N ALA A 432 11.55 19.68 5.72
CA ALA A 432 11.49 21.14 5.86
C ALA A 432 10.43 21.58 6.89
N ARG A 433 9.23 20.98 6.86
CA ARG A 433 8.17 21.24 7.84
C ARG A 433 8.57 20.81 9.24
N LEU A 434 9.20 19.65 9.39
CA LEU A 434 9.69 19.17 10.69
C LEU A 434 10.78 20.10 11.24
N LYS A 435 11.72 20.55 10.40
CA LYS A 435 12.75 21.52 10.77
C LYS A 435 12.16 22.84 11.24
N GLU A 436 11.24 23.42 10.45
CA GLU A 436 10.56 24.67 10.81
C GLU A 436 9.69 24.52 12.06
N TYR A 437 9.07 23.36 12.22
CA TYR A 437 8.28 23.03 13.39
C TYR A 437 9.15 22.91 14.66
N THR A 438 10.31 22.26 14.57
CA THR A 438 11.25 22.15 15.69
C THR A 438 11.83 23.52 16.07
N THR A 439 12.16 24.37 15.10
CA THR A 439 12.71 25.72 15.39
C THR A 439 11.67 26.66 15.97
N LYS A 440 10.42 26.59 15.50
CA LYS A 440 9.31 27.32 16.13
C LYS A 440 9.09 26.86 17.57
N MET A 441 9.12 25.55 17.82
CA MET A 441 8.98 25.02 19.17
C MET A 441 10.13 25.40 20.09
N THR A 442 11.39 25.30 19.65
CA THR A 442 12.52 25.73 20.49
C THR A 442 12.40 27.20 20.87
N ASN A 443 11.99 28.06 19.93
CA ASN A 443 11.82 29.50 20.17
C ASN A 443 10.63 29.82 21.07
N ASP A 444 9.53 29.06 20.99
CA ASP A 444 8.35 29.22 21.84
C ASP A 444 8.59 28.67 23.25
N TRP A 445 9.33 27.57 23.38
CA TRP A 445 9.69 26.95 24.67
C TRP A 445 10.66 27.82 25.48
N LEU A 446 11.57 28.52 24.81
CA LEU A 446 12.48 29.50 25.41
C LEU A 446 11.75 30.69 26.08
N LYS A 447 10.49 30.96 25.71
CA LYS A 447 9.72 32.13 26.16
C LYS A 447 8.55 31.81 27.11
N MET A 448 8.28 30.53 27.40
CA MET A 448 7.10 30.12 28.18
C MET A 448 7.46 29.50 29.55
N THR A 449 6.54 29.64 30.50
CA THR A 449 6.61 28.94 31.79
C THR A 449 6.34 27.44 31.63
N PRO A 450 6.94 26.56 32.46
CA PRO A 450 6.83 25.11 32.33
C PRO A 450 5.39 24.56 32.34
N GLU A 451 4.49 25.18 33.12
CA GLU A 451 3.08 24.76 33.22
C GLU A 451 2.28 25.05 31.95
N LYS A 452 2.50 26.22 31.33
CA LYS A 452 1.86 26.58 30.05
C LYS A 452 2.40 25.72 28.91
N LEU A 453 3.66 25.31 28.98
CA LEU A 453 4.28 24.36 28.06
C LEU A 453 3.63 22.97 28.17
N LEU A 454 3.44 22.47 29.39
CA LEU A 454 2.81 21.18 29.66
C LEU A 454 1.37 21.15 29.10
N LYS A 455 0.59 22.19 29.36
CA LYS A 455 -0.77 22.33 28.83
C LYS A 455 -0.81 22.35 27.30
N LYS A 456 0.10 23.09 26.64
CA LYS A 456 0.25 23.07 25.18
C LYS A 456 0.64 21.70 24.63
N LEU A 457 1.46 20.94 25.35
CA LEU A 457 1.85 19.58 24.97
C LEU A 457 0.69 18.59 25.11
N GLU A 458 -0.13 18.74 26.15
CA GLU A 458 -1.36 17.97 26.34
C GLU A 458 -2.39 18.24 25.24
N ASP A 459 -2.66 19.52 24.94
CA ASP A 459 -3.54 19.93 23.83
C ASP A 459 -3.02 19.40 22.48
N ARG A 460 -1.70 19.35 22.30
CA ARG A 460 -1.12 18.77 21.09
C ARG A 460 -1.24 17.25 21.05
N LEU A 461 -1.03 16.56 22.16
CA LEU A 461 -1.19 15.11 22.25
C LEU A 461 -2.63 14.70 21.97
N THR A 462 -3.62 15.48 22.42
CA THR A 462 -5.03 15.21 22.09
C THR A 462 -5.31 15.43 20.61
N ILE A 463 -4.79 16.51 19.99
CA ILE A 463 -4.91 16.75 18.54
C ILE A 463 -4.22 15.65 17.72
N GLN A 464 -3.00 15.25 18.08
CA GLN A 464 -2.27 14.20 17.37
C GLN A 464 -2.92 12.83 17.56
N ARG A 465 -3.42 12.52 18.77
CA ARG A 465 -4.20 11.30 18.99
C ARG A 465 -5.45 11.28 18.12
N ARG A 466 -6.16 12.40 17.99
CA ARG A 466 -7.32 12.51 17.11
C ARG A 466 -6.94 12.33 15.63
N ALA A 467 -5.86 12.96 15.19
CA ALA A 467 -5.37 12.81 13.81
C ALA A 467 -4.99 11.36 13.48
N VAL A 468 -4.30 10.66 14.39
CA VAL A 468 -3.85 9.27 14.19
C VAL A 468 -4.98 8.26 14.35
N LYS A 469 -5.89 8.46 15.31
CA LYS A 469 -6.98 7.51 15.59
C LYS A 469 -8.19 7.68 14.68
N GLU A 470 -8.52 8.91 14.27
CA GLU A 470 -9.77 9.19 13.57
C GLU A 470 -9.56 9.67 12.14
N VAL A 471 -8.70 10.67 11.92
CA VAL A 471 -8.65 11.38 10.64
C VAL A 471 -7.82 10.62 9.60
N LEU A 472 -6.57 10.27 9.92
CA LEU A 472 -5.66 9.58 8.99
C LEU A 472 -6.16 8.19 8.57
N PRO A 473 -6.71 7.34 9.47
CA PRO A 473 -7.23 6.05 9.05
C PRO A 473 -8.40 6.18 8.08
N LYS A 474 -9.28 7.17 8.27
CA LYS A 474 -10.41 7.45 7.37
C LYS A 474 -9.91 7.91 6.00
N THR A 475 -9.00 8.88 5.94
CA THR A 475 -8.47 9.36 4.66
C THR A 475 -7.66 8.29 3.93
N ILE A 476 -6.88 7.47 4.64
CA ILE A 476 -6.16 6.34 4.03
C ILE A 476 -7.14 5.28 3.51
N ALA A 477 -8.24 5.02 4.22
CA ALA A 477 -9.26 4.09 3.75
C ALA A 477 -9.97 4.61 2.48
N GLU A 478 -10.30 5.90 2.43
CA GLU A 478 -10.87 6.57 1.25
C GLU A 478 -9.92 6.46 0.03
N GLU A 479 -8.64 6.79 0.21
CA GLU A 479 -7.62 6.69 -0.85
C GLU A 479 -7.39 5.24 -1.30
N ARG A 480 -7.37 4.28 -0.37
CA ARG A 480 -7.27 2.85 -0.70
C ARG A 480 -8.50 2.35 -1.45
N ALA A 481 -9.68 2.82 -1.10
CA ALA A 481 -10.91 2.51 -1.83
C ALA A 481 -10.84 3.08 -3.26
N ALA A 482 -10.40 4.32 -3.43
CA ALA A 482 -10.20 4.92 -4.75
C ALA A 482 -9.16 4.15 -5.60
N VAL A 483 -8.04 3.72 -5.01
CA VAL A 483 -7.05 2.89 -5.72
C VAL A 483 -7.61 1.51 -6.10
N ALA A 484 -8.39 0.89 -5.21
CA ALA A 484 -9.04 -0.39 -5.48
C ALA A 484 -10.08 -0.25 -6.62
N GLU A 485 -10.85 0.83 -6.65
CA GLU A 485 -11.74 1.17 -7.75
C GLU A 485 -10.95 1.34 -9.05
N LEU A 486 -9.85 2.11 -9.04
CA LEU A 486 -8.98 2.30 -10.21
C LEU A 486 -8.32 0.98 -10.68
N GLN A 487 -8.01 0.05 -9.79
CA GLN A 487 -7.51 -1.28 -10.14
C GLN A 487 -8.61 -2.17 -10.72
N ASN A 488 -9.79 -2.20 -10.11
CA ASN A 488 -10.96 -2.93 -10.64
C ASN A 488 -11.32 -2.46 -12.03
N LEU A 489 -11.26 -1.15 -12.23
CA LEU A 489 -11.26 -0.52 -13.52
C LEU A 489 -10.20 -1.15 -14.42
N VAL A 490 -8.90 -1.05 -14.12
CA VAL A 490 -7.82 -1.57 -14.99
C VAL A 490 -8.03 -3.03 -15.39
N ASN A 491 -8.68 -3.81 -14.53
CA ASN A 491 -8.99 -5.22 -14.73
C ASN A 491 -10.30 -5.48 -15.51
N LEU A 492 -11.13 -4.47 -15.80
CA LEU A 492 -12.31 -4.64 -16.65
C LEU A 492 -11.89 -4.93 -18.11
N PRO A 493 -12.56 -5.87 -18.80
CA PRO A 493 -12.32 -6.15 -20.22
C PRO A 493 -12.46 -4.89 -21.09
N GLU A 494 -11.75 -4.83 -22.22
CA GLU A 494 -11.92 -3.75 -23.22
C GLU A 494 -13.40 -3.59 -23.58
N PHE A 495 -13.95 -2.41 -23.28
CA PHE A 495 -15.37 -2.10 -23.41
C PHE A 495 -15.59 -1.35 -24.72
N THR A 496 -16.43 -1.86 -25.62
CA THR A 496 -16.72 -1.24 -26.92
C THR A 496 -17.61 -0.01 -26.74
N ASP A 497 -17.43 1.07 -27.52
CA ASP A 497 -18.25 2.31 -27.46
C ASP A 497 -19.76 2.06 -27.47
N LYS A 498 -20.20 0.96 -28.10
CA LYS A 498 -21.60 0.49 -28.09
C LYS A 498 -22.13 0.24 -26.68
N SER A 499 -21.37 -0.46 -25.85
CA SER A 499 -21.77 -0.79 -24.48
C SER A 499 -21.73 0.44 -23.54
N LEU A 500 -20.87 1.42 -23.83
CA LEU A 500 -20.82 2.71 -23.11
C LEU A 500 -22.03 3.58 -23.47
N ASN A 501 -22.42 3.59 -24.75
CA ASN A 501 -23.64 4.24 -25.21
C ASN A 501 -24.90 3.58 -24.65
N GLU A 502 -24.95 2.24 -24.53
CA GLU A 502 -26.07 1.54 -23.89
C GLU A 502 -26.23 1.92 -22.41
N LEU A 503 -25.13 1.99 -21.65
CA LEU A 503 -25.15 2.45 -20.26
C LEU A 503 -25.55 3.92 -20.15
N ARG A 504 -25.11 4.77 -21.08
CA ARG A 504 -25.50 6.19 -21.16
C ARG A 504 -26.99 6.35 -21.41
N ILE A 505 -27.54 5.59 -22.36
CA ILE A 505 -28.98 5.59 -22.67
C ILE A 505 -29.78 5.12 -21.45
N LYS A 506 -29.36 4.03 -20.79
CA LYS A 506 -29.99 3.54 -19.56
C LYS A 506 -29.98 4.58 -18.43
N ALA A 507 -28.85 5.29 -18.24
CA ALA A 507 -28.75 6.36 -17.26
C ALA A 507 -29.67 7.55 -17.59
N GLN A 508 -29.77 7.96 -18.86
CA GLN A 508 -30.70 9.00 -19.31
C GLN A 508 -32.17 8.59 -19.16
N MET A 509 -32.51 7.34 -19.45
CA MET A 509 -33.87 6.81 -19.26
C MET A 509 -34.26 6.81 -17.78
N LEU A 510 -33.38 6.33 -16.90
CA LEU A 510 -33.65 6.36 -15.46
C LEU A 510 -33.68 7.79 -14.90
N GLN A 511 -32.87 8.72 -15.43
CA GLN A 511 -32.94 10.13 -15.07
C GLN A 511 -34.27 10.78 -15.47
N THR A 512 -34.77 10.51 -16.68
CA THR A 512 -36.06 11.02 -17.15
C THR A 512 -37.22 10.37 -16.38
N GLU A 513 -37.13 9.09 -16.02
CA GLU A 513 -38.10 8.46 -15.11
C GLU A 513 -38.07 9.05 -13.70
N VAL A 514 -36.89 9.28 -13.11
CA VAL A 514 -36.74 9.93 -11.80
C VAL A 514 -37.31 11.35 -11.85
N PHE A 515 -37.05 12.09 -12.94
CA PHE A 515 -37.60 13.42 -13.16
C PHE A 515 -39.13 13.37 -13.23
N ASN A 516 -39.70 12.52 -14.08
CA ASN A 516 -41.15 12.36 -14.24
C ASN A 516 -41.84 11.91 -12.94
N MET A 517 -41.21 11.01 -12.17
CA MET A 517 -41.73 10.59 -10.87
C MET A 517 -41.62 11.69 -9.81
N SER A 518 -40.53 12.47 -9.85
CA SER A 518 -40.35 13.62 -8.96
C SER A 518 -41.32 14.76 -9.29
N ASP A 519 -41.62 14.96 -10.57
CA ASP A 519 -42.56 15.97 -11.04
C ASP A 519 -44.01 15.56 -10.78
N LYS A 520 -44.36 14.27 -10.97
CA LYS A 520 -45.65 13.70 -10.50
C LYS A 520 -45.85 13.85 -8.99
N LEU A 521 -44.79 13.67 -8.20
CA LEU A 521 -44.82 13.93 -6.75
C LEU A 521 -44.98 15.42 -6.42
N ARG A 522 -44.57 16.32 -7.33
CA ARG A 522 -44.65 17.76 -7.16
C ARG A 522 -46.04 18.29 -7.54
N THR A 523 -46.67 17.71 -8.56
CA THR A 523 -48.01 18.10 -9.07
C THR A 523 -49.15 17.39 -8.35
N ALA A 524 -48.95 16.20 -7.78
CA ALA A 524 -49.98 15.50 -7.00
C ALA A 524 -50.30 16.12 -5.62
N VAL A 525 -49.61 17.20 -5.23
CA VAL A 525 -49.74 17.86 -3.92
C VAL A 525 -49.83 19.37 -4.13
N GLU A 526 -50.90 19.84 -4.77
CA GLU A 526 -51.20 21.26 -4.91
C GLU A 526 -52.08 21.73 -3.74
N GLY A 527 -51.49 22.52 -2.83
CA GLY A 527 -52.17 23.11 -1.67
C GLY A 527 -51.33 24.20 -0.98
N PRO A 528 -51.92 25.04 -0.10
CA PRO A 528 -51.26 26.19 0.54
C PRO A 528 -50.06 25.83 1.43
N GLU A 529 -49.88 24.57 1.78
CA GLU A 529 -48.73 24.07 2.55
C GLU A 529 -47.47 23.83 1.67
N GLN A 530 -47.63 23.80 0.33
CA GLN A 530 -46.53 23.65 -0.62
C GLN A 530 -45.64 24.90 -0.68
N THR A 531 -46.20 26.09 -0.46
CA THR A 531 -45.44 27.34 -0.41
C THR A 531 -44.48 27.35 0.78
N GLN A 532 -44.90 26.83 1.94
CA GLN A 532 -44.03 26.66 3.11
C GLN A 532 -42.92 25.64 2.85
N LEU A 533 -43.22 24.53 2.20
CA LEU A 533 -42.23 23.52 1.77
C LEU A 533 -41.23 24.07 0.74
N ALA A 534 -41.71 24.84 -0.22
CA ALA A 534 -40.88 25.52 -1.21
C ALA A 534 -39.97 26.54 -0.53
N VAL A 535 -40.45 27.26 0.49
CA VAL A 535 -39.64 28.15 1.32
C VAL A 535 -38.53 27.38 2.05
N TYR A 536 -38.84 26.26 2.73
CA TYR A 536 -37.79 25.46 3.41
C TYR A 536 -36.79 24.82 2.43
N ARG A 537 -37.23 24.40 1.24
CA ARG A 537 -36.34 23.89 0.18
C ARG A 537 -35.45 24.99 -0.37
N ASN A 538 -36.02 26.15 -0.70
CA ASN A 538 -35.26 27.31 -1.18
C ASN A 538 -34.27 27.82 -0.12
N GLN A 539 -34.64 27.78 1.17
CA GLN A 539 -33.74 28.08 2.28
C GLN A 539 -32.59 27.06 2.39
N LEU A 540 -32.88 25.77 2.23
CA LEU A 540 -31.86 24.71 2.23
C LEU A 540 -30.90 24.84 1.02
N ASP A 541 -31.43 25.13 -0.16
CA ASP A 541 -30.64 25.34 -1.37
C ASP A 541 -29.79 26.61 -1.28
N ALA A 542 -30.34 27.69 -0.73
CA ALA A 542 -29.59 28.92 -0.45
C ALA A 542 -28.48 28.70 0.59
N ALA A 543 -28.73 27.92 1.64
CA ALA A 543 -27.71 27.54 2.62
C ALA A 543 -26.61 26.67 1.99
N ALA A 544 -26.98 25.72 1.12
CA ALA A 544 -26.04 24.88 0.39
C ALA A 544 -25.18 25.68 -0.60
N ALA A 545 -25.76 26.65 -1.31
CA ALA A 545 -25.04 27.55 -2.20
C ALA A 545 -24.02 28.41 -1.45
N LYS A 546 -24.44 29.07 -0.36
CA LYS A 546 -23.53 29.84 0.51
C LYS A 546 -22.39 28.99 1.05
N LYS A 547 -22.65 27.74 1.44
CA LYS A 547 -21.63 26.80 1.92
C LYS A 547 -20.59 26.49 0.82
N ARG A 548 -21.00 26.31 -0.43
CA ARG A 548 -20.07 26.11 -1.55
C ARG A 548 -19.19 27.34 -1.77
N ASP A 549 -19.77 28.54 -1.74
CA ASP A 549 -19.03 29.79 -1.91
C ASP A 549 -18.00 29.99 -0.80
N PHE A 550 -18.38 29.77 0.46
CA PHE A 550 -17.47 29.87 1.60
C PHE A 550 -16.36 28.81 1.59
N THR A 551 -16.64 27.61 1.07
CA THR A 551 -15.62 26.56 0.91
C THR A 551 -14.61 26.94 -0.17
N SER A 552 -15.09 27.42 -1.33
CA SER A 552 -14.23 27.93 -2.41
C SER A 552 -13.35 29.09 -1.94
N ARG A 553 -13.92 30.06 -1.21
CA ARG A 553 -13.18 31.18 -0.62
C ARG A 553 -12.14 30.73 0.43
N ASN A 554 -12.46 29.71 1.22
CA ASN A 554 -11.50 29.12 2.16
C ASN A 554 -10.31 28.46 1.43
N ASP A 555 -10.55 27.84 0.27
CA ASP A 555 -9.49 27.21 -0.51
C ASP A 555 -8.60 28.24 -1.19
N THR A 556 -9.17 29.33 -1.73
CA THR A 556 -8.40 30.43 -2.33
C THR A 556 -7.57 31.18 -1.29
N THR A 557 -8.14 31.52 -0.12
CA THR A 557 -7.40 32.15 0.98
C THR A 557 -6.29 31.24 1.51
N TYR A 558 -6.51 29.93 1.56
CA TYR A 558 -5.47 28.96 1.94
C TYR A 558 -4.31 28.90 0.93
N GLN A 559 -4.61 28.97 -0.37
CA GLN A 559 -3.58 29.05 -1.41
C GLN A 559 -2.77 30.35 -1.33
N GLN A 560 -3.42 31.48 -1.06
CA GLN A 560 -2.76 32.78 -0.86
C GLN A 560 -1.80 32.77 0.33
N ILE A 561 -2.21 32.18 1.47
CA ILE A 561 -1.33 32.00 2.63
C ILE A 561 -0.09 31.20 2.25
N ARG A 562 -0.24 30.06 1.55
CA ARG A 562 0.90 29.23 1.13
C ARG A 562 1.86 29.97 0.21
N GLU A 563 1.34 30.75 -0.73
CA GLU A 563 2.18 31.51 -1.66
C GLU A 563 2.94 32.62 -0.94
N LEU A 564 2.29 33.36 -0.03
CA LEU A 564 2.95 34.37 0.80
C LEU A 564 4.01 33.76 1.72
N GLU A 565 3.75 32.60 2.33
CA GLU A 565 4.73 31.85 3.12
C GLU A 565 5.93 31.39 2.28
N LYS A 566 5.69 30.96 1.04
CA LYS A 566 6.76 30.56 0.10
C LYS A 566 7.63 31.75 -0.29
N GLN A 567 7.03 32.89 -0.60
CA GLN A 567 7.77 34.13 -0.88
C GLN A 567 8.60 34.59 0.32
N LEU A 568 8.05 34.44 1.53
CA LEU A 568 8.73 34.78 2.79
C LEU A 568 9.90 33.82 3.10
N ARG A 569 9.84 32.57 2.62
CA ARG A 569 10.98 31.63 2.64
C ARG A 569 12.06 31.99 1.62
N LEU A 570 11.68 32.33 0.39
CA LEU A 570 12.62 32.71 -0.67
C LEU A 570 13.36 34.02 -0.34
N SER A 571 12.67 34.97 0.29
CA SER A 571 13.24 36.26 0.74
C SER A 571 14.29 36.11 1.86
N LYS A 572 14.33 35.00 2.59
CA LYS A 572 15.38 34.73 3.61
C LYS A 572 16.65 34.12 3.01
N GLY A 573 16.64 33.72 1.74
CA GLY A 573 17.70 32.94 1.11
C GLY A 573 18.71 33.73 0.27
N ASN A 574 18.43 34.99 -0.05
CA ASN A 574 19.31 35.83 -0.87
C ASN A 574 19.63 37.10 -0.11
N GLU A 575 20.89 37.30 0.31
CA GLU A 575 21.58 38.60 0.33
C GLU A 575 23.02 38.43 0.86
N PHE A 576 23.99 38.44 -0.05
CA PHE A 576 25.41 38.72 0.22
C PHE A 576 25.87 39.75 -0.83
N GLY A 577 26.03 41.02 -0.44
CA GLY A 577 26.62 42.08 -1.28
C GLY A 577 26.40 43.51 -0.76
N ASP A 578 27.48 44.29 -0.61
CA ASP A 578 27.67 45.72 -0.27
C ASP A 578 26.75 46.45 0.75
N VAL A 579 27.42 46.90 1.82
CA VAL A 579 26.89 47.28 3.16
C VAL A 579 26.03 48.55 3.18
N GLU A 580 26.26 49.53 2.31
CA GLU A 580 25.53 50.81 2.37
C GLU A 580 24.20 50.81 1.61
N SER A 581 24.09 50.05 0.50
CA SER A 581 22.80 49.84 -0.17
C SER A 581 21.93 48.77 0.52
N LEU A 582 22.58 47.87 1.27
CA LEU A 582 21.94 46.84 2.08
C LEU A 582 21.14 47.43 3.25
N SER A 583 21.56 48.51 3.92
CA SER A 583 20.83 48.96 5.12
C SER A 583 19.41 49.44 4.80
N ALA A 584 19.25 50.22 3.73
CA ALA A 584 17.94 50.70 3.25
C ALA A 584 17.10 49.56 2.66
N LYS A 585 17.70 48.66 1.88
CA LYS A 585 17.03 47.47 1.32
C LYS A 585 16.66 46.45 2.39
N LEU A 586 17.46 46.29 3.43
CA LEU A 586 17.22 45.41 4.58
C LEU A 586 16.13 45.97 5.48
N MET A 587 16.10 47.30 5.70
CA MET A 587 14.99 47.96 6.40
C MET A 587 13.69 47.83 5.62
N GLN A 588 13.71 48.07 4.31
CA GLN A 588 12.54 47.91 3.44
C GLN A 588 12.09 46.44 3.33
N SER A 589 13.02 45.49 3.24
CA SER A 589 12.75 44.04 3.25
C SER A 589 12.24 43.54 4.60
N SER A 590 12.72 44.11 5.71
CA SER A 590 12.21 43.86 7.07
C SER A 590 10.80 44.42 7.24
N GLU A 591 10.53 45.63 6.77
CA GLU A 591 9.18 46.18 6.73
C GLU A 591 8.25 45.32 5.87
N ASP A 592 8.67 44.92 4.68
CA ASP A 592 7.88 44.08 3.78
C ASP A 592 7.65 42.68 4.36
N PHE A 593 8.63 42.14 5.10
CA PHE A 593 8.51 40.92 5.87
C PHE A 593 7.44 41.06 6.96
N THR A 594 7.49 42.13 7.75
CA THR A 594 6.50 42.37 8.81
C THR A 594 5.10 42.60 8.23
N LYS A 595 4.98 43.34 7.12
CA LYS A 595 3.73 43.52 6.38
C LYS A 595 3.18 42.18 5.87
N LYS A 596 4.00 41.35 5.20
CA LYS A 596 3.59 40.00 4.74
C LYS A 596 3.21 39.07 5.89
N GLN A 597 3.89 39.17 7.03
CA GLN A 597 3.55 38.39 8.21
C GLN A 597 2.23 38.87 8.87
N GLN A 598 1.94 40.17 8.82
CA GLN A 598 0.65 40.73 9.27
C GLN A 598 -0.49 40.31 8.32
N THR A 599 -0.28 40.33 7.01
CA THR A 599 -1.30 39.88 6.04
C THR A 599 -1.58 38.38 6.17
N ILE A 600 -0.57 37.54 6.38
CA ILE A 600 -0.77 36.11 6.68
C ILE A 600 -1.66 35.93 7.92
N LYS A 601 -1.40 36.67 9.01
CA LYS A 601 -2.24 36.61 10.23
C LYS A 601 -3.69 37.04 9.95
N GLN A 602 -3.90 38.06 9.12
CA GLN A 602 -5.25 38.51 8.75
C GLN A 602 -5.99 37.43 7.92
N LEU A 603 -5.32 36.83 6.95
CA LEU A 603 -5.87 35.74 6.13
C LEU A 603 -6.14 34.47 6.97
N GLU A 604 -5.32 34.17 7.97
CA GLU A 604 -5.56 33.06 8.91
C GLU A 604 -6.83 33.29 9.75
N VAL A 605 -7.05 34.53 10.21
CA VAL A 605 -8.28 34.92 10.92
C VAL A 605 -9.49 34.80 10.01
N GLU A 606 -9.40 35.32 8.78
CA GLU A 606 -10.45 35.22 7.75
C GLU A 606 -10.79 33.76 7.46
N ARG A 607 -9.78 32.91 7.23
CA ARG A 607 -9.94 31.48 7.04
C ARG A 607 -10.66 30.83 8.24
N SER A 608 -10.28 31.18 9.47
CA SER A 608 -10.98 30.69 10.66
C SER A 608 -12.44 31.14 10.71
N ASN A 609 -12.74 32.36 10.26
CA ASN A 609 -14.10 32.88 10.16
C ASN A 609 -14.90 32.12 9.10
N MET A 610 -14.31 31.85 7.93
CA MET A 610 -14.95 31.07 6.86
C MET A 610 -15.27 29.64 7.32
N ILE A 611 -14.34 28.98 8.04
CA ILE A 611 -14.56 27.64 8.60
C ILE A 611 -15.71 27.65 9.61
N ARG A 612 -15.75 28.65 10.51
CA ARG A 612 -16.83 28.83 11.48
C ARG A 612 -18.18 29.08 10.79
N SER A 613 -18.23 29.98 9.81
CA SER A 613 -19.43 30.25 9.02
C SER A 613 -19.93 29.02 8.25
N ASN A 614 -19.02 28.23 7.68
CA ASN A 614 -19.35 26.96 7.04
C ASN A 614 -19.93 25.93 8.01
N ALA A 615 -19.42 25.87 9.24
CA ALA A 615 -19.95 25.00 10.28
C ALA A 615 -21.37 25.41 10.69
N VAL A 616 -21.61 26.72 10.88
CA VAL A 616 -22.94 27.27 11.19
C VAL A 616 -23.94 26.99 10.07
N LEU A 617 -23.57 27.23 8.81
CA LEU A 617 -24.42 26.91 7.65
C LEU A 617 -24.71 25.41 7.52
N ALA A 618 -23.75 24.55 7.88
CA ALA A 618 -23.95 23.11 7.90
C ALA A 618 -24.92 22.67 9.00
N GLU A 619 -24.86 23.30 10.16
CA GLU A 619 -25.80 23.07 11.25
C GLU A 619 -27.22 23.55 10.88
N GLU A 620 -27.33 24.74 10.29
CA GLU A 620 -28.60 25.30 9.81
C GLU A 620 -29.23 24.44 8.70
N ALA A 621 -28.44 24.00 7.71
CA ALA A 621 -28.90 23.06 6.70
C ALA A 621 -29.31 21.71 7.31
N GLY A 622 -28.62 21.26 8.36
CA GLY A 622 -29.00 20.07 9.13
C GLY A 622 -30.33 20.23 9.87
N ARG A 623 -30.59 21.39 10.49
CA ARG A 623 -31.86 21.71 11.16
C ARG A 623 -33.02 21.75 10.15
N ILE A 624 -32.86 22.49 9.05
CA ILE A 624 -33.87 22.56 7.98
C ILE A 624 -34.08 21.16 7.35
N GLY A 625 -33.01 20.39 7.19
CA GLY A 625 -33.05 19.00 6.74
C GLY A 625 -33.87 18.09 7.65
N LYS A 626 -33.70 18.21 8.99
CA LYS A 626 -34.48 17.48 9.99
C LYS A 626 -35.97 17.80 9.91
N VAL A 627 -36.32 19.09 9.86
CA VAL A 627 -37.70 19.55 9.68
C VAL A 627 -38.30 18.98 8.39
N LEU A 628 -37.54 18.98 7.29
CA LEU A 628 -37.95 18.38 6.02
C LEU A 628 -38.08 16.84 6.08
N THR A 629 -37.34 16.15 6.95
CA THR A 629 -37.46 14.69 7.13
C THR A 629 -38.60 14.30 8.06
N GLU A 630 -38.83 15.07 9.12
CA GLU A 630 -39.94 14.90 10.07
C GLU A 630 -41.27 15.12 9.36
N TRP A 631 -41.40 16.24 8.63
CA TRP A 631 -42.58 16.53 7.79
C TRP A 631 -42.83 15.44 6.74
N ARG A 632 -41.77 14.80 6.22
CA ARG A 632 -41.86 13.67 5.28
C ARG A 632 -42.32 12.36 5.95
N SER A 633 -41.95 12.14 7.21
CA SER A 633 -42.31 10.93 7.95
C SER A 633 -43.79 10.89 8.36
N GLU A 634 -44.41 12.06 8.55
CA GLU A 634 -45.78 12.21 9.02
C GLU A 634 -46.85 11.96 7.93
N ARG A 635 -46.53 12.17 6.64
CA ARG A 635 -47.50 12.00 5.52
C ARG A 635 -47.15 10.84 4.60
N ARG A 636 -47.71 9.67 4.91
CA ARG A 636 -47.57 8.38 4.18
C ARG A 636 -47.97 8.46 2.70
N GLN A 637 -46.97 8.43 1.81
CA GLN A 637 -47.01 7.70 0.52
C GLN A 637 -45.68 6.94 0.35
N PRO A 638 -45.42 5.88 1.16
CA PRO A 638 -44.11 5.21 1.20
C PRO A 638 -43.73 4.59 -0.14
N GLY A 639 -44.71 4.09 -0.90
CA GLY A 639 -44.46 3.31 -2.12
C GLY A 639 -43.88 4.10 -3.30
N ILE A 640 -44.30 5.35 -3.51
CA ILE A 640 -43.82 6.15 -4.66
C ILE A 640 -42.47 6.79 -4.34
N TRP A 641 -42.28 7.26 -3.09
CA TRP A 641 -41.02 7.84 -2.67
C TRP A 641 -39.92 6.80 -2.55
N THR A 642 -40.18 5.62 -1.96
CA THR A 642 -39.20 4.52 -1.95
C THR A 642 -38.80 4.10 -3.34
N LYS A 643 -39.76 4.00 -4.28
CA LYS A 643 -39.49 3.75 -5.72
C LYS A 643 -38.68 4.87 -6.38
N THR A 644 -38.93 6.13 -6.03
CA THR A 644 -38.18 7.27 -6.58
C THR A 644 -36.76 7.30 -5.99
N THR A 645 -36.60 6.96 -4.72
CA THR A 645 -35.31 6.89 -4.03
C THR A 645 -34.48 5.69 -4.50
N THR A 646 -35.09 4.53 -4.73
CA THR A 646 -34.41 3.38 -5.32
C THR A 646 -34.01 3.64 -6.77
N LYS A 647 -34.87 4.28 -7.58
CA LYS A 647 -34.49 4.71 -8.93
C LYS A 647 -33.40 5.79 -8.94
N ARG A 648 -33.42 6.73 -7.98
CA ARG A 648 -32.31 7.69 -7.78
C ARG A 648 -31.03 6.99 -7.40
N GLN A 649 -31.10 6.00 -6.52
CA GLN A 649 -29.95 5.18 -6.13
C GLN A 649 -29.40 4.42 -7.35
N GLN A 650 -30.26 3.82 -8.17
CA GLN A 650 -29.86 3.17 -9.42
C GLN A 650 -29.21 4.15 -10.41
N VAL A 651 -29.71 5.39 -10.51
CA VAL A 651 -29.06 6.44 -11.32
C VAL A 651 -27.70 6.82 -10.73
N THR A 652 -27.57 6.95 -9.41
CA THR A 652 -26.27 7.27 -8.79
C THR A 652 -25.28 6.12 -8.94
N ASP A 653 -25.73 4.87 -8.83
CA ASP A 653 -24.90 3.68 -9.00
C ASP A 653 -24.43 3.57 -10.47
N LEU A 654 -25.33 3.74 -11.44
CA LEU A 654 -24.97 3.78 -12.87
C LEU A 654 -24.08 4.99 -13.22
N LEU A 655 -24.29 6.15 -12.59
CA LEU A 655 -23.42 7.30 -12.78
C LEU A 655 -22.05 7.10 -12.14
N ALA A 656 -21.98 6.39 -11.01
CA ALA A 656 -20.75 5.99 -10.34
C ALA A 656 -20.00 4.88 -11.10
N GLU A 657 -20.69 4.05 -11.88
CA GLU A 657 -20.08 3.14 -12.85
C GLU A 657 -19.62 3.90 -14.12
N LEU A 658 -20.42 4.86 -14.60
CA LEU A 658 -20.09 5.68 -15.76
C LEU A 658 -19.00 6.72 -15.50
N GLN A 659 -18.84 7.22 -14.27
CA GLN A 659 -17.81 8.21 -13.93
C GLN A 659 -16.39 7.71 -14.20
N PRO A 660 -15.98 6.56 -13.66
CA PRO A 660 -14.66 6.02 -13.91
C PRO A 660 -14.49 5.56 -15.37
N LEU A 661 -15.56 5.07 -16.01
CA LEU A 661 -15.56 4.76 -17.45
C LEU A 661 -15.40 6.02 -18.32
N ARG A 662 -16.00 7.15 -17.93
CA ARG A 662 -15.78 8.46 -18.56
C ARG A 662 -14.40 9.00 -18.29
N GLN A 663 -13.88 8.86 -17.08
CA GLN A 663 -12.50 9.23 -16.77
C GLN A 663 -11.51 8.39 -17.58
N ARG A 664 -11.81 7.12 -17.82
CA ARG A 664 -11.03 6.26 -18.72
C ARG A 664 -11.14 6.65 -20.17
N HIS A 665 -12.35 6.91 -20.65
CA HIS A 665 -12.55 7.38 -22.01
C HIS A 665 -11.86 8.74 -22.19
N GLN A 666 -11.93 9.63 -21.20
CA GLN A 666 -11.20 10.91 -21.19
C GLN A 666 -9.69 10.70 -21.13
N VAL A 667 -9.19 9.79 -20.30
CA VAL A 667 -7.76 9.44 -20.25
C VAL A 667 -7.31 8.74 -21.54
N GLN A 668 -8.16 7.94 -22.17
CA GLN A 668 -7.91 7.34 -23.49
C GLN A 668 -7.94 8.40 -24.57
N LEU A 669 -8.85 9.36 -24.54
CA LEU A 669 -8.86 10.52 -25.43
C LEU A 669 -7.66 11.42 -25.18
N ASP A 670 -7.22 11.62 -23.94
CA ASP A 670 -6.03 12.38 -23.57
C ASP A 670 -4.76 11.62 -23.96
N VAL A 671 -4.74 10.29 -23.84
CA VAL A 671 -3.64 9.43 -24.29
C VAL A 671 -3.62 9.38 -25.80
N LEU A 672 -4.76 9.26 -26.49
CA LEU A 672 -4.87 9.35 -27.94
C LEU A 672 -4.58 10.77 -28.42
N ALA A 673 -4.89 11.82 -27.66
CA ALA A 673 -4.51 13.20 -27.96
C ALA A 673 -3.02 13.43 -27.70
N ARG A 674 -2.45 12.82 -26.66
CA ARG A 674 -1.00 12.79 -26.41
C ARG A 674 -0.27 11.91 -27.42
N GLU A 675 -0.88 10.84 -27.90
CA GLU A 675 -0.35 9.95 -28.93
C GLU A 675 -0.52 10.57 -30.30
N ARG A 676 -1.60 11.32 -30.57
CA ARG A 676 -1.75 12.23 -31.72
C ARG A 676 -0.77 13.39 -31.63
N ALA A 677 -0.51 13.94 -30.45
CA ALA A 677 0.52 14.95 -30.23
C ALA A 677 1.93 14.34 -30.32
N LYS A 678 2.12 13.06 -29.99
CA LYS A 678 3.37 12.30 -30.17
C LYS A 678 3.55 11.72 -31.57
N LEU A 679 2.48 11.54 -32.33
CA LEU A 679 2.46 11.17 -33.75
C LEU A 679 2.62 12.44 -34.59
N GLY A 680 2.02 13.54 -34.16
CA GLY A 680 2.36 14.91 -34.54
C GLY A 680 3.77 15.32 -34.09
N SER A 681 4.30 14.74 -33.00
CA SER A 681 5.73 14.80 -32.67
C SER A 681 6.54 13.64 -33.25
N SER A 682 5.93 12.68 -33.95
CA SER A 682 6.64 11.72 -34.81
C SER A 682 6.73 12.29 -36.22
N ALA A 683 5.89 13.28 -36.54
CA ALA A 683 6.22 14.39 -37.42
C ALA A 683 7.27 15.34 -36.80
N SER A 684 8.05 14.95 -35.76
CA SER A 684 9.33 15.62 -35.48
C SER A 684 10.28 15.49 -36.66
N GLY A 685 10.10 14.52 -37.55
CA GLY A 685 10.83 14.51 -38.81
C GLY A 685 10.74 15.84 -39.55
N SER A 686 9.59 16.52 -39.53
CA SER A 686 9.44 17.86 -40.15
C SER A 686 10.20 18.94 -39.37
N GLY A 687 10.08 18.97 -38.03
CA GLY A 687 10.77 19.96 -37.20
C GLY A 687 12.29 19.77 -37.14
N ASP A 688 12.75 18.52 -37.12
CA ASP A 688 14.16 18.14 -37.15
C ASP A 688 14.77 18.43 -38.54
N LEU A 689 14.04 18.14 -39.64
CA LEU A 689 14.44 18.53 -40.99
C LEU A 689 14.42 20.06 -41.17
N GLU A 690 13.46 20.78 -40.59
CA GLU A 690 13.41 22.24 -40.61
C GLU A 690 14.58 22.86 -39.84
N GLN A 691 14.87 22.39 -38.62
CA GLN A 691 16.04 22.81 -37.86
C GLN A 691 17.34 22.48 -38.59
N GLN A 692 17.39 21.35 -39.29
CA GLN A 692 18.53 20.98 -40.12
C GLN A 692 18.66 21.86 -41.37
N VAL A 693 17.54 22.25 -42.00
CA VAL A 693 17.52 23.22 -43.11
C VAL A 693 17.97 24.60 -42.65
N ASP A 694 17.56 25.05 -41.47
CA ASP A 694 17.97 26.32 -40.88
C ASP A 694 19.45 26.32 -40.46
N LYS A 695 19.94 25.18 -39.95
CA LYS A 695 21.36 24.99 -39.66
C LYS A 695 22.21 25.03 -40.93
N PHE A 696 21.83 24.30 -41.98
CA PHE A 696 22.51 24.36 -43.27
C PHE A 696 22.41 25.75 -43.90
N ARG A 697 21.29 26.46 -43.74
CA ARG A 697 21.16 27.85 -44.18
C ARG A 697 22.15 28.77 -43.46
N ALA A 698 22.29 28.64 -42.15
CA ALA A 698 23.25 29.42 -41.36
C ALA A 698 24.71 29.09 -41.74
N GLU A 699 25.02 27.82 -41.97
CA GLU A 699 26.34 27.38 -42.44
C GLU A 699 26.68 27.93 -43.84
N VAL A 700 25.70 27.97 -44.76
CA VAL A 700 25.87 28.58 -46.08
C VAL A 700 26.13 30.09 -45.96
N LEU A 701 25.38 30.80 -45.10
CA LEU A 701 25.60 32.23 -44.87
C LEU A 701 26.98 32.53 -44.27
N ASP A 702 27.43 31.74 -43.27
CA ASP A 702 28.76 31.88 -42.69
C ASP A 702 29.87 31.57 -43.72
N MET A 703 29.66 30.59 -44.61
CA MET A 703 30.58 30.32 -45.72
C MET A 703 30.60 31.46 -46.75
N GLU A 704 29.45 32.05 -47.07
CA GLU A 704 29.36 33.21 -47.96
C GLU A 704 30.07 34.43 -47.36
N ASP A 705 29.88 34.70 -46.07
CA ASP A 705 30.57 35.78 -45.36
C ASP A 705 32.10 35.57 -45.36
N LYS A 706 32.56 34.34 -45.09
CA LYS A 706 33.99 33.98 -45.16
C LYS A 706 34.55 34.08 -46.57
N MET A 707 33.77 33.74 -47.59
CA MET A 707 34.14 33.92 -48.99
C MET A 707 34.29 35.39 -49.33
N VAL A 708 33.36 36.25 -48.90
CA VAL A 708 33.44 37.70 -49.11
C VAL A 708 34.67 38.27 -48.40
N ALA A 709 34.92 37.90 -47.15
CA ALA A 709 36.12 38.33 -46.41
C ALA A 709 37.42 37.91 -47.12
N SER A 710 37.50 36.65 -47.56
CA SER A 710 38.66 36.13 -48.29
C SER A 710 38.82 36.82 -49.66
N GLN A 711 37.72 37.17 -50.34
CA GLN A 711 37.74 37.90 -51.60
C GLN A 711 38.25 39.33 -51.44
N VAL A 712 37.83 40.04 -50.39
CA VAL A 712 38.34 41.37 -50.06
C VAL A 712 39.84 41.31 -49.72
N GLN A 713 40.26 40.31 -48.96
CA GLN A 713 41.68 40.12 -48.62
C GLN A 713 42.53 39.82 -49.85
N LEU A 714 42.01 39.00 -50.78
CA LEU A 714 42.67 38.70 -52.05
C LEU A 714 42.78 39.95 -52.93
N GLN A 715 41.72 40.77 -53.04
CA GLN A 715 41.77 42.06 -53.73
C GLN A 715 42.81 43.02 -53.13
N TYR A 716 42.92 43.06 -51.80
CA TYR A 716 43.96 43.84 -51.13
C TYR A 716 45.38 43.34 -51.47
N LEU A 717 45.58 42.02 -51.42
CA LEU A 717 46.86 41.40 -51.76
C LEU A 717 47.23 41.59 -53.23
N GLU A 718 46.27 41.53 -54.16
CA GLU A 718 46.48 41.84 -55.58
C GLU A 718 46.88 43.29 -55.82
N VAL A 719 46.28 44.24 -55.08
CA VAL A 719 46.67 45.66 -55.14
C VAL A 719 48.07 45.86 -54.56
N LEU A 720 48.43 45.16 -53.49
CA LEU A 720 49.79 45.18 -52.94
C LEU A 720 50.80 44.56 -53.91
N GLU A 721 50.43 43.48 -54.60
CA GLU A 721 51.27 42.85 -55.61
C GLU A 721 51.54 43.80 -56.79
N LYS A 722 50.50 44.44 -57.33
CA LYS A 722 50.64 45.43 -58.41
C LYS A 722 51.53 46.61 -57.99
N ARG A 723 51.32 47.15 -56.79
CA ARG A 723 52.16 48.24 -56.25
C ARG A 723 53.62 47.81 -56.04
N ALA A 724 53.86 46.57 -55.60
CA ALA A 724 55.20 46.03 -55.43
C ALA A 724 55.92 45.82 -56.78
N GLN A 725 55.18 45.45 -57.82
CA GLN A 725 55.68 45.34 -59.20
C GLN A 725 56.01 46.71 -59.81
N ASP A 726 55.16 47.72 -59.58
CA ASP A 726 55.33 49.07 -60.11
C ASP A 726 56.47 49.85 -59.41
N ALA A 727 56.75 49.57 -58.14
CA ALA A 727 57.72 50.31 -57.33
C ALA A 727 59.17 49.78 -57.34
N GLN A 728 59.50 48.76 -58.16
CA GLN A 728 60.79 48.03 -58.10
C GLN A 728 61.17 47.62 -56.66
N GLY A 729 60.20 47.14 -55.88
CA GLY A 729 60.41 46.74 -54.48
C GLY A 729 61.13 45.39 -54.33
N ASP A 730 61.72 45.15 -53.16
CA ASP A 730 62.48 43.94 -52.80
C ASP A 730 61.83 42.64 -53.31
N ASP A 731 62.53 41.88 -54.16
CA ASP A 731 62.07 40.63 -54.80
C ASP A 731 61.59 39.58 -53.76
N LYS A 732 62.16 39.61 -52.55
CA LYS A 732 61.74 38.76 -51.43
C LYS A 732 60.33 39.10 -50.92
N PHE A 733 59.97 40.38 -50.90
CA PHE A 733 58.64 40.84 -50.51
C PHE A 733 57.60 40.47 -51.58
N LEU A 734 57.93 40.69 -52.87
CA LEU A 734 57.06 40.33 -53.98
C LEU A 734 56.74 38.82 -53.99
N LYS A 735 57.76 37.96 -53.81
CA LYS A 735 57.57 36.51 -53.69
C LYS A 735 56.72 36.10 -52.48
N SER A 736 56.84 36.82 -51.36
CA SER A 736 56.02 36.61 -50.17
C SER A 736 54.55 36.92 -50.45
N VAL A 737 54.27 38.09 -51.01
CA VAL A 737 52.91 38.52 -51.38
C VAL A 737 52.31 37.56 -52.41
N GLN A 738 53.07 37.15 -53.44
CA GLN A 738 52.61 36.14 -54.42
C GLN A 738 52.30 34.79 -53.79
N SER A 739 53.05 34.37 -52.78
CA SER A 739 52.76 33.13 -52.06
C SER A 739 51.50 33.23 -51.21
N GLU A 740 51.22 34.41 -50.64
CA GLU A 740 50.00 34.69 -49.89
C GLU A 740 48.77 34.81 -50.79
N VAL A 741 48.89 35.46 -51.94
CA VAL A 741 47.86 35.46 -52.99
C VAL A 741 47.51 34.04 -53.39
N LYS A 742 48.51 33.19 -53.68
CA LYS A 742 48.27 31.76 -54.03
C LYS A 742 47.60 30.96 -52.92
N ARG A 743 47.89 31.27 -51.65
CA ARG A 743 47.25 30.60 -50.50
C ARG A 743 45.81 31.05 -50.34
N GLU A 744 45.55 32.36 -50.42
CA GLU A 744 44.20 32.91 -50.29
C GLU A 744 43.32 32.57 -51.51
N THR A 745 43.87 32.47 -52.72
CA THR A 745 43.13 31.96 -53.91
C THR A 745 42.70 30.52 -53.71
N ALA A 746 43.61 29.64 -53.26
CA ALA A 746 43.31 28.24 -52.98
C ALA A 746 42.27 28.09 -51.85
N ARG A 747 42.36 28.94 -50.82
CA ARG A 747 41.38 28.99 -49.72
C ARG A 747 40.00 29.40 -50.23
N LEU A 748 39.93 30.38 -51.11
CA LEU A 748 38.68 30.83 -51.74
C LEU A 748 38.04 29.76 -52.61
N GLU A 749 38.83 29.02 -53.39
CA GLU A 749 38.35 27.90 -54.20
C GLU A 749 37.80 26.77 -53.32
N GLN A 750 38.49 26.44 -52.22
CA GLN A 750 38.00 25.45 -51.24
C GLN A 750 36.69 25.90 -50.58
N LEU A 751 36.58 27.17 -50.17
CA LEU A 751 35.34 27.72 -49.60
C LEU A 751 34.19 27.71 -50.62
N ARG A 752 34.46 28.03 -51.89
CA ARG A 752 33.48 27.95 -52.98
C ARG A 752 32.97 26.53 -53.20
N ALA A 753 33.87 25.54 -53.23
CA ALA A 753 33.50 24.13 -53.38
C ALA A 753 32.70 23.61 -52.17
N ALA A 754 33.06 24.01 -50.95
CA ALA A 754 32.31 23.66 -49.75
C ALA A 754 30.91 24.30 -49.74
N ALA A 755 30.79 25.56 -50.15
CA ALA A 755 29.52 26.28 -50.22
C ALA A 755 28.56 25.68 -51.27
N THR A 756 29.06 25.24 -52.43
CA THR A 756 28.22 24.59 -53.46
C THR A 756 27.69 23.24 -52.99
N GLN A 757 28.51 22.47 -52.27
CA GLN A 757 28.08 21.20 -51.69
C GLN A 757 27.05 21.41 -50.56
N ALA A 758 27.28 22.36 -49.66
CA ALA A 758 26.33 22.69 -48.60
C ALA A 758 24.98 23.19 -49.14
N LYS A 759 24.98 24.00 -50.21
CA LYS A 759 23.75 24.42 -50.90
C LYS A 759 22.99 23.24 -51.54
N ALA A 760 23.71 22.25 -52.10
CA ALA A 760 23.08 21.06 -52.65
C ALA A 760 22.42 20.19 -51.56
N ASP A 761 23.07 20.06 -50.41
CA ASP A 761 22.54 19.30 -49.27
C ASP A 761 21.38 20.03 -48.58
N GLN A 762 21.44 21.37 -48.48
CA GLN A 762 20.32 22.21 -48.05
C GLN A 762 19.11 22.02 -48.97
N ALA A 763 19.29 22.03 -50.29
CA ALA A 763 18.21 21.87 -51.25
C ALA A 763 17.51 20.50 -51.14
N LYS A 764 18.29 19.42 -50.99
CA LYS A 764 17.74 18.06 -50.78
C LYS A 764 16.94 17.96 -49.49
N THR A 765 17.49 18.48 -48.39
CA THR A 765 16.83 18.45 -47.07
C THR A 765 15.56 19.31 -47.07
N SER A 766 15.58 20.46 -47.77
CA SER A 766 14.41 21.32 -47.94
C SER A 766 13.30 20.65 -48.75
N GLN A 767 13.63 19.94 -49.85
CA GLN A 767 12.65 19.18 -50.63
C GLN A 767 12.03 18.05 -49.82
N GLN A 768 12.84 17.39 -48.99
CA GLN A 768 12.35 16.36 -48.08
C GLN A 768 11.40 16.96 -47.03
N ALA A 769 11.76 18.11 -46.44
CA ALA A 769 10.91 18.81 -45.48
C ALA A 769 9.57 19.24 -46.10
N THR A 770 9.55 19.77 -47.33
CA THR A 770 8.30 20.12 -48.03
C THR A 770 7.44 18.91 -48.32
N ALA A 771 8.02 17.79 -48.77
CA ALA A 771 7.27 16.55 -49.02
C ALA A 771 6.62 16.00 -47.72
N TRP A 772 7.30 16.15 -46.57
CA TRP A 772 6.74 15.79 -45.27
C TRP A 772 5.60 16.71 -44.84
N ARG A 773 5.67 18.02 -45.12
CA ARG A 773 4.56 18.95 -44.88
C ARG A 773 3.34 18.60 -45.73
N ASP A 774 3.55 18.30 -47.01
CA ASP A 774 2.46 17.92 -47.92
C ASP A 774 1.80 16.59 -47.50
N LEU A 775 2.60 15.63 -47.02
CA LEU A 775 2.10 14.37 -46.47
C LEU A 775 1.24 14.59 -45.21
N ASN A 776 1.67 15.49 -44.32
CA ASN A 776 0.89 15.85 -43.13
C ASN A 776 -0.42 16.54 -43.52
N LEU A 777 -0.40 17.45 -44.48
CA LEU A 777 -1.61 18.10 -44.99
C LEU A 777 -2.59 17.07 -45.58
N LEU A 778 -2.10 16.06 -46.30
CA LEU A 778 -2.93 14.96 -46.82
C LEU A 778 -3.54 14.11 -45.69
N PHE A 779 -2.80 13.87 -44.60
CA PHE A 779 -3.35 13.18 -43.43
C PHE A 779 -4.41 14.00 -42.72
N ASP A 780 -4.21 15.32 -42.59
CA ASP A 780 -5.18 16.23 -42.00
C ASP A 780 -6.46 16.28 -42.84
N MET A 781 -6.34 16.43 -44.16
CA MET A 781 -7.49 16.38 -45.08
C MET A 781 -8.23 15.04 -45.00
N LYS A 782 -7.52 13.92 -44.87
CA LYS A 782 -8.14 12.59 -44.71
C LYS A 782 -8.83 12.45 -43.35
N ALA A 783 -8.28 13.04 -42.30
CA ALA A 783 -8.90 13.07 -40.98
C ALA A 783 -10.18 13.92 -40.98
N GLU A 784 -10.17 15.09 -41.62
CA GLU A 784 -11.36 15.93 -41.81
C GLU A 784 -12.44 15.19 -42.60
N HIS A 785 -12.07 14.46 -43.66
CA HIS A 785 -13.02 13.65 -44.44
C HIS A 785 -13.66 12.53 -43.61
N LEU A 786 -12.86 11.82 -42.80
CA LEU A 786 -13.37 10.78 -41.90
C LEU A 786 -14.27 11.36 -40.79
N GLN A 787 -13.98 12.58 -40.35
CA GLN A 787 -14.79 13.29 -39.37
C GLN A 787 -16.13 13.76 -39.98
N GLN A 788 -16.11 14.26 -41.22
CA GLN A 788 -17.33 14.55 -41.98
C GLN A 788 -18.15 13.28 -42.26
N ASP A 789 -17.51 12.15 -42.56
CA ASP A 789 -18.19 10.87 -42.74
C ASP A 789 -18.82 10.35 -41.43
N LEU A 790 -18.16 10.57 -40.29
CA LEU A 790 -18.71 10.32 -38.96
C LEU A 790 -19.93 11.21 -38.68
N GLU A 791 -19.84 12.51 -38.93
CA GLU A 791 -20.95 13.47 -38.76
C GLU A 791 -22.12 13.14 -39.72
N LEU A 792 -21.83 12.70 -40.95
CA LEU A 792 -22.82 12.23 -41.90
C LEU A 792 -23.47 10.91 -41.46
N ALA A 793 -22.71 9.99 -40.88
CA ALA A 793 -23.23 8.74 -40.31
C ALA A 793 -24.11 9.02 -39.08
N GLU A 794 -23.71 9.95 -38.22
CA GLU A 794 -24.51 10.42 -37.09
C GLU A 794 -25.80 11.09 -37.56
N SER A 795 -25.75 11.96 -38.58
CA SER A 795 -26.96 12.61 -39.12
C SER A 795 -27.91 11.64 -39.85
N LYS A 796 -27.37 10.61 -40.53
CA LYS A 796 -28.17 9.54 -41.15
C LYS A 796 -28.80 8.62 -40.10
N SER A 797 -28.11 8.37 -38.98
CA SER A 797 -28.66 7.59 -37.85
C SER A 797 -29.80 8.32 -37.12
N GLY A 798 -29.79 9.66 -37.13
CA GLY A 798 -30.88 10.48 -36.59
C GLY A 798 -32.12 10.60 -37.47
N ARG A 799 -32.06 10.19 -38.75
CA ARG A 799 -33.16 10.38 -39.72
C ARG A 799 -33.94 9.13 -40.11
N PHE A 800 -33.48 7.93 -39.75
CA PHE A 800 -34.21 6.68 -40.02
C PHE A 800 -34.78 6.09 -38.72
N GLY A 801 -35.96 6.58 -38.35
CA GLY A 801 -36.96 5.74 -37.71
C GLY A 801 -37.56 4.79 -38.75
N SER A 802 -37.76 3.55 -38.34
CA SER A 802 -38.27 2.40 -39.11
C SER A 802 -37.19 1.53 -39.77
N ALA A 803 -37.21 0.28 -39.29
CA ALA A 803 -36.47 -0.86 -39.80
C ALA A 803 -36.92 -1.26 -41.21
N ASP A 804 -36.09 -2.13 -41.82
CA ASP A 804 -36.27 -2.87 -43.08
C ASP A 804 -35.87 -2.14 -44.37
N GLY A 805 -34.63 -2.39 -44.84
CA GLY A 805 -34.25 -2.04 -46.22
C GLY A 805 -32.76 -2.13 -46.60
N VAL A 806 -31.83 -2.25 -45.66
CA VAL A 806 -30.38 -2.10 -45.98
C VAL A 806 -29.59 -3.41 -45.86
N ARG A 807 -30.23 -4.57 -46.08
CA ARG A 807 -29.54 -5.88 -46.08
C ARG A 807 -28.87 -6.25 -47.41
N ASP A 808 -29.14 -5.54 -48.52
CA ASP A 808 -28.77 -6.03 -49.87
C ASP A 808 -27.71 -5.21 -50.65
N ARG A 809 -26.87 -4.38 -50.01
CA ARG A 809 -25.84 -3.60 -50.75
C ARG A 809 -24.42 -3.63 -50.20
N ILE A 810 -24.04 -4.70 -49.51
CA ILE A 810 -22.63 -4.96 -49.18
C ILE A 810 -22.27 -6.40 -49.59
N VAL A 811 -22.53 -6.70 -50.86
CA VAL A 811 -21.83 -7.72 -51.63
C VAL A 811 -21.50 -7.03 -52.95
N MET A 812 -20.21 -6.94 -53.28
CA MET A 812 -19.60 -6.22 -54.41
C MET A 812 -19.21 -4.74 -54.16
N SER A 813 -18.05 -4.55 -53.55
CA SER A 813 -17.01 -3.57 -53.97
C SER A 813 -15.70 -3.88 -53.24
#